data_AF-A0A518LP44-F1
#
_entry.id   AF-A0A518LP44-F1
#
_cell.length_a   1.000
_cell.length_b   1.000
_cell.length_c   1.000
_cell.angle_alpha   90.00
_cell.angle_beta   90.00
_cell.angle_gamma   90.00
#
_symmetry.space_group_name_H-M   'P 1'
#
loop_
_entity.id
_entity.type
_entity.pdbx_description
1 polymer ?
#
loop_
_entity_poly.entity_id
_entity_poly.type
_entity_poly.pdbx_seq_one_letter_code
_entity_poly.pdbx_strand_id
1 'polypeptide(L)'
;MKRSGWNWNRQAAATLLAAALTTAVSAARALADACCMPNGSCQTVVDQAACNTAGGCWQGSGSSCVGRFCPVADDVNVGACINPFGGCSLMTELDCLCLNGANLDNANQSFWAGAGTDCGTLPDVNFEQGGGQLNISGATLFAPFFQNAATTNDWINPDNDKIPCSGDGWSQFKDTNCNSVVDFIGGDRSDQLSRAFQCGQTWWGYWLVQYRSVGSVNGYTEFIDYQLLNRLPTTVPTEIGIINRCQWASGGAKTGPCAGCESHCLVPTGSGDMNCDGKFNAQDVDGFLERLLNGIQPPCAPPERADFDGDLAVTFEDIPGFVSCMLTLGGCYQNSSASGQTGTPVCPNSIDLACLDVPAVWGTQGPSGSAAYNKRPNQAGYGRNPVQSSTGFISNLASLTRQVDPNSAPVSLNLNTASPNGNTLFDTPVAFVAVVPIATQGIGRQDVRYTELQHLLVTGRMPNGENLVGATRDVGSGTRNAHNNSVGIDPSWGMGENEGGEIFNENPDARGPGAHLGYVVGGTNNVFHYSNNCGGSGIMERAVQNRRLALGYTGLFGSGRAIADAVAGNYEILNVCKDIDGDGDGFPDSNCTPQACDGALGAAPGCNGGIPPFGPPANFRPAHNGFVRPTVGSIIDNTDATCAFTIGGFASFVSRGDPESGRNGNTNPPLANLRARDYLRNIKDSIAAFVLDPTLPAGQQMPGQFLASNFTLFQGLDASQDLAIPTKFTAQAVDQDVQDVIRCTTTQITPDFGVSVANKTPQRVNQNPGGAFPGYAGGPAYSDGSMNGQFAYNGATFAAALKIGGNVNLNDRNEVMGDFDVSVGQKKVRNANDIDEMMVALCDPRAFELGINHGGPTGALAIDHVIPEIIGDFTGDGNFTAADARYFADGLAIDPMTGTLDRKLGFTLVDQGWAATACGAGNLNYFGTTLKTAKPYAPGDSRGDVAGNAPVAGANPVGADGCIDADDIDYIWSNFTTNWADLSQSINATLNRRKDLSCDMDGDLDVDAADVTELVETILCTKAGDVDLDGDVDGNDLATVQGNLGNAGGWAAGDFNGDGLVNAADESICILNQGFTSPCAPLTGTPCP
;
A
#
# COMPACT_ATOMS: atom_id res chain seq x y z
N MET A 1 -18.48 -57.99 -10.98
CA MET A 1 -17.20 -58.64 -11.33
C MET A 1 -16.26 -57.59 -11.91
N LYS A 2 -15.07 -57.40 -11.29
CA LYS A 2 -13.87 -56.69 -11.82
C LYS A 2 -14.09 -55.18 -12.13
N ARG A 3 -13.25 -54.22 -11.74
CA ARG A 3 -11.82 -54.19 -11.39
C ARG A 3 -11.56 -53.07 -10.35
N SER A 4 -10.90 -53.42 -9.24
CA SER A 4 -10.06 -52.50 -8.47
C SER A 4 -8.62 -52.95 -8.69
N GLY A 5 -7.71 -52.01 -8.91
CA GLY A 5 -6.31 -52.33 -9.12
C GLY A 5 -5.59 -51.15 -9.74
N TRP A 6 -5.03 -50.32 -8.86
CA TRP A 6 -3.78 -49.55 -8.99
C TRP A 6 -3.81 -48.49 -7.90
N ASN A 7 -3.18 -48.76 -6.74
CA ASN A 7 -2.65 -47.77 -5.77
C ASN A 7 -2.12 -48.37 -4.45
N TRP A 8 -1.73 -49.65 -4.39
CA TRP A 8 -1.24 -50.27 -3.15
C TRP A 8 0.29 -50.44 -3.05
N ASN A 9 1.08 -50.02 -4.05
CA ASN A 9 2.54 -50.26 -4.06
C ASN A 9 3.45 -49.03 -3.85
N ARG A 10 2.92 -47.81 -3.60
CA ARG A 10 3.76 -46.64 -3.26
C ARG A 10 3.89 -46.37 -1.76
N GLN A 11 2.84 -46.65 -0.97
CA GLN A 11 2.90 -46.48 0.48
C GLN A 11 3.86 -47.48 1.14
N ALA A 12 3.82 -48.77 0.75
CA ALA A 12 4.73 -49.77 1.34
C ALA A 12 6.22 -49.51 1.04
N ALA A 13 6.55 -48.97 -0.14
CA ALA A 13 7.93 -48.62 -0.50
C ALA A 13 8.41 -47.35 0.22
N ALA A 14 7.53 -46.36 0.42
CA ALA A 14 7.84 -45.14 1.17
C ALA A 14 8.03 -45.42 2.67
N THR A 15 7.24 -46.32 3.26
CA THR A 15 7.37 -46.68 4.68
C THR A 15 8.64 -47.50 4.96
N LEU A 16 9.05 -48.38 4.04
CA LEU A 16 10.30 -49.15 4.16
C LEU A 16 11.56 -48.30 3.94
N LEU A 17 11.50 -47.28 3.06
CA LEU A 17 12.60 -46.34 2.85
C LEU A 17 12.75 -45.34 4.02
N ALA A 18 11.62 -44.88 4.59
CA ALA A 18 11.61 -44.02 5.78
C ALA A 18 12.12 -44.74 7.03
N ALA A 19 11.83 -46.04 7.20
CA ALA A 19 12.34 -46.87 8.29
C ALA A 19 13.84 -47.21 8.16
N ALA A 20 14.34 -47.33 6.93
CA ALA A 20 15.78 -47.53 6.66
C ALA A 20 16.61 -46.24 6.84
N LEU A 21 16.02 -45.07 6.55
CA LEU A 21 16.68 -43.78 6.76
C LEU A 21 16.76 -43.40 8.25
N THR A 22 15.72 -43.68 9.03
CA THR A 22 15.71 -43.44 10.48
C THR A 22 16.71 -44.33 11.24
N THR A 23 16.93 -45.57 10.79
CA THR A 23 17.95 -46.46 11.37
C THR A 23 19.39 -46.13 10.95
N ALA A 24 19.60 -45.51 9.78
CA ALA A 24 20.93 -45.10 9.31
C ALA A 24 21.41 -43.75 9.88
N VAL A 25 20.50 -42.80 10.14
CA VAL A 25 20.86 -41.49 10.75
C VAL A 25 21.15 -41.61 12.26
N SER A 26 20.66 -42.68 12.91
CA SER A 26 20.90 -42.96 14.34
C SER A 26 22.30 -43.49 14.65
N ALA A 27 23.16 -43.73 13.65
CA ALA A 27 24.48 -44.35 13.84
C ALA A 27 25.68 -43.38 13.66
N ALA A 28 25.44 -42.08 13.47
CA ALA A 28 26.52 -41.09 13.38
C ALA A 28 26.31 -39.96 14.41
N ARG A 29 26.94 -40.16 15.58
CA ARG A 29 27.00 -39.29 16.78
C ARG A 29 25.68 -39.10 17.53
N ALA A 30 25.48 -39.96 18.53
CA ALA A 30 24.71 -39.60 19.72
C ALA A 30 25.36 -38.34 20.34
N LEU A 31 24.76 -37.17 20.11
CA LEU A 31 25.09 -35.98 20.87
C LEU A 31 24.49 -36.19 22.25
N ALA A 32 25.39 -36.46 23.18
CA ALA A 32 25.20 -36.35 24.60
C ALA A 32 24.70 -34.93 24.93
N ASP A 33 23.49 -34.77 25.47
CA ASP A 33 22.97 -33.50 25.97
C ASP A 33 23.24 -33.37 27.47
N ALA A 34 23.54 -32.17 27.94
CA ALA A 34 23.76 -31.89 29.35
C ALA A 34 22.42 -31.65 30.07
N CYS A 35 22.31 -32.21 31.27
CA CYS A 35 21.16 -32.12 32.16
C CYS A 35 21.68 -31.71 33.54
N CYS A 36 21.41 -30.48 33.97
CA CYS A 36 21.83 -30.00 35.28
C CYS A 36 20.88 -30.49 36.36
N MET A 37 21.38 -31.31 37.27
CA MET A 37 20.62 -31.88 38.38
C MET A 37 20.56 -30.89 39.56
N PRO A 38 19.48 -30.90 40.36
CA PRO A 38 19.32 -29.98 41.51
C PRO A 38 20.46 -30.05 42.54
N ASN A 39 21.18 -31.17 42.61
CA ASN A 39 22.33 -31.37 43.48
C ASN A 39 23.65 -30.79 42.91
N GLY A 40 23.58 -29.97 41.84
CA GLY A 40 24.72 -29.35 41.17
C GLY A 40 25.56 -30.29 40.29
N SER A 41 25.11 -31.54 40.08
CA SER A 41 25.77 -32.45 39.15
C SER A 41 25.24 -32.27 37.73
N CYS A 42 26.12 -32.37 36.72
CA CYS A 42 25.70 -32.42 35.32
C CYS A 42 25.63 -33.87 34.87
N GLN A 43 24.45 -34.32 34.45
CA GLN A 43 24.24 -35.64 33.87
C GLN A 43 24.07 -35.54 32.36
N THR A 44 24.60 -36.52 31.64
CA THR A 44 24.38 -36.63 30.20
C THR A 44 23.10 -37.41 29.91
N VAL A 45 22.22 -36.85 29.08
CA VAL A 45 20.92 -37.41 28.68
C VAL A 45 20.79 -37.45 27.15
N VAL A 46 19.82 -38.23 26.66
CA VAL A 46 19.60 -38.44 25.22
C VAL A 46 18.65 -37.42 24.59
N ASP A 47 17.80 -36.77 25.39
CA ASP A 47 16.87 -35.73 24.99
C ASP A 47 16.29 -34.99 26.21
N GLN A 48 15.47 -33.96 25.96
CA GLN A 48 14.77 -33.18 26.99
C GLN A 48 13.84 -34.03 27.86
N ALA A 49 13.15 -35.02 27.27
CA ALA A 49 12.21 -35.87 27.99
C ALA A 49 12.94 -36.74 29.04
N ALA A 50 14.11 -37.26 28.69
CA ALA A 50 14.98 -37.99 29.61
C ALA A 50 15.53 -37.10 30.74
N CYS A 51 15.86 -35.84 30.44
CA CYS A 51 16.30 -34.88 31.47
C CYS A 51 15.19 -34.56 32.49
N ASN A 52 14.00 -34.26 31.99
CA ASN A 52 12.85 -33.94 32.84
C ASN A 52 12.44 -35.14 33.69
N THR A 53 12.54 -36.35 33.15
CA THR A 53 12.27 -37.61 33.88
C THR A 53 13.31 -37.86 34.97
N ALA A 54 14.56 -37.44 34.75
CA ALA A 54 15.63 -37.50 35.75
C ALA A 54 15.49 -36.41 36.84
N GLY A 55 14.56 -35.47 36.70
CA GLY A 55 14.39 -34.34 37.62
C GLY A 55 15.51 -33.30 37.49
N GLY A 56 16.16 -33.21 36.33
CA GLY A 56 17.18 -32.22 36.01
C GLY A 56 16.71 -31.23 34.93
N CYS A 57 17.48 -30.16 34.75
CA CYS A 57 17.22 -29.06 33.84
C CYS A 57 18.03 -29.19 32.55
N TRP A 58 17.33 -29.39 31.42
CA TRP A 58 17.94 -29.69 30.13
C TRP A 58 18.62 -28.47 29.52
N GLN A 59 19.87 -28.63 29.07
CA GLN A 59 20.73 -27.53 28.63
C GLN A 59 20.75 -27.33 27.11
N GLY A 60 19.77 -27.90 26.39
CA GLY A 60 19.67 -27.82 24.93
C GLY A 60 20.41 -28.94 24.20
N SER A 61 20.04 -29.17 22.93
CA SER A 61 20.60 -30.24 22.12
C SER A 61 22.05 -29.95 21.70
N GLY A 62 22.95 -30.92 21.87
CA GLY A 62 24.39 -30.79 21.63
C GLY A 62 25.20 -30.20 22.79
N SER A 63 24.58 -30.00 23.97
CA SER A 63 25.24 -29.43 25.15
C SER A 63 26.08 -30.47 25.90
N SER A 64 27.33 -30.14 26.28
CA SER A 64 28.22 -31.07 26.99
C SER A 64 28.33 -30.76 28.48
N CYS A 65 28.38 -31.79 29.34
CA CYS A 65 28.70 -31.65 30.77
C CYS A 65 30.17 -31.31 31.05
N VAL A 66 31.05 -31.33 30.04
CA VAL A 66 32.48 -31.02 30.23
C VAL A 66 32.65 -29.51 30.42
N GLY A 67 33.12 -29.09 31.61
CA GLY A 67 33.35 -27.68 31.96
C GLY A 67 32.09 -26.88 32.29
N ARG A 68 30.93 -27.54 32.35
CA ARG A 68 29.64 -26.88 32.59
C ARG A 68 29.34 -26.84 34.08
N PHE A 69 29.18 -25.64 34.63
CA PHE A 69 28.84 -25.44 36.04
C PHE A 69 27.32 -25.55 36.21
N CYS A 70 26.86 -26.53 37.00
CA CYS A 70 25.47 -26.62 37.43
C CYS A 70 25.40 -26.09 38.87
N PRO A 71 24.70 -24.97 39.13
CA PRO A 71 24.56 -24.44 40.48
C PRO A 71 23.86 -25.45 41.39
N VAL A 72 24.32 -25.59 42.64
CA VAL A 72 23.66 -26.43 43.65
C VAL A 72 22.48 -25.63 44.21
N ALA A 73 21.28 -26.21 44.26
CA ALA A 73 20.17 -25.63 45.01
C ALA A 73 20.52 -25.66 46.51
N ASP A 74 20.74 -24.49 47.13
CA ASP A 74 20.85 -24.36 48.57
C ASP A 74 19.45 -24.02 49.13
N ASP A 75 19.01 -24.76 50.14
CA ASP A 75 17.65 -24.74 50.70
C ASP A 75 17.27 -23.40 51.39
N VAL A 76 18.14 -22.39 51.28
CA VAL A 76 17.95 -21.02 51.78
C VAL A 76 17.50 -20.04 50.69
N ASN A 77 17.45 -20.47 49.42
CA ASN A 77 17.13 -19.62 48.26
C ASN A 77 15.77 -19.94 47.62
N VAL A 78 14.73 -20.18 48.42
CA VAL A 78 13.35 -20.25 47.91
C VAL A 78 12.78 -18.84 47.89
N GLY A 79 12.29 -18.43 46.72
CA GLY A 79 11.74 -17.11 46.46
C GLY A 79 10.49 -17.20 45.59
N ALA A 80 9.73 -16.11 45.50
CA ALA A 80 8.56 -16.02 44.65
C ALA A 80 8.98 -16.08 43.17
N CYS A 81 8.63 -17.16 42.48
CA CYS A 81 8.76 -17.29 41.05
C CYS A 81 7.44 -16.97 40.37
N ILE A 82 7.41 -15.87 39.61
CA ILE A 82 6.29 -15.48 38.76
C ILE A 82 6.51 -16.15 37.41
N ASN A 83 5.68 -17.12 37.06
CA ASN A 83 5.74 -17.72 35.74
C ASN A 83 5.34 -16.69 34.65
N PRO A 84 5.56 -16.96 33.35
CA PRO A 84 5.21 -16.02 32.27
C PRO A 84 3.73 -15.64 32.20
N PHE A 85 2.87 -16.31 32.98
CA PHE A 85 1.41 -16.24 32.97
C PHE A 85 0.84 -15.66 34.28
N GLY A 86 1.68 -15.11 35.16
CA GLY A 86 1.29 -14.48 36.44
C GLY A 86 1.01 -15.44 37.59
N GLY A 87 1.19 -16.74 37.39
CA GLY A 87 1.17 -17.72 38.48
C GLY A 87 2.42 -17.57 39.33
N CYS A 88 2.26 -17.20 40.60
CA CYS A 88 3.36 -17.15 41.55
C CYS A 88 3.49 -18.48 42.30
N SER A 89 4.70 -19.03 42.32
CA SER A 89 5.04 -20.23 43.10
C SER A 89 6.36 -20.04 43.81
N LEU A 90 6.45 -20.50 45.06
CA LEU A 90 7.69 -20.50 45.81
C LEU A 90 8.59 -21.61 45.30
N MET A 91 9.74 -21.25 44.72
CA MET A 91 10.73 -22.21 44.26
C MET A 91 12.12 -21.60 44.27
N THR A 92 13.12 -22.45 44.03
CA THR A 92 14.50 -21.99 43.93
C THR A 92 14.69 -21.12 42.69
N GLU A 93 15.69 -20.25 42.69
CA GLU A 93 16.06 -19.46 41.51
C GLU A 93 16.27 -20.36 40.28
N LEU A 94 16.94 -21.50 40.48
CA LEU A 94 17.21 -22.47 39.42
C LEU A 94 15.91 -23.09 38.88
N ASP A 95 15.00 -23.50 39.75
CA ASP A 95 13.70 -24.05 39.34
C ASP A 95 12.85 -23.02 38.59
N CYS A 96 12.91 -21.77 39.03
CA CYS A 96 12.22 -20.67 38.36
C CYS A 96 12.78 -20.45 36.96
N LEU A 97 14.10 -20.32 36.83
CA LEU A 97 14.76 -20.15 35.54
C LEU A 97 14.55 -21.36 34.61
N CYS A 98 14.37 -22.57 35.16
CA CYS A 98 14.12 -23.80 34.40
C CYS A 98 12.69 -23.94 33.87
N LEU A 99 11.74 -23.09 34.27
CA LEU A 99 10.43 -22.97 33.60
C LEU A 99 10.54 -22.41 32.17
N ASN A 100 11.69 -21.84 31.78
CA ASN A 100 11.92 -21.11 30.53
C ASN A 100 12.40 -21.95 29.33
N GLY A 101 12.20 -23.26 29.31
CA GLY A 101 12.83 -24.23 28.38
C GLY A 101 13.40 -23.67 27.06
N ALA A 102 14.74 -23.64 26.93
CA ALA A 102 15.62 -23.44 25.76
C ALA A 102 15.29 -22.45 24.60
N ASN A 103 14.13 -21.80 24.52
CA ASN A 103 13.89 -20.68 23.62
C ASN A 103 14.09 -19.38 24.41
N LEU A 104 15.32 -18.85 24.31
CA LEU A 104 15.72 -17.56 24.89
C LEU A 104 15.38 -16.40 23.95
N ASP A 105 14.21 -16.43 23.30
CA ASP A 105 13.60 -15.21 22.78
C ASP A 105 12.95 -14.46 23.95
N ASN A 106 13.10 -13.14 24.00
CA ASN A 106 12.66 -12.25 25.10
C ASN A 106 11.12 -12.14 25.24
N ALA A 107 10.37 -13.20 24.93
CA ALA A 107 8.91 -13.21 24.86
C ALA A 107 8.26 -13.90 26.07
N ASN A 108 8.85 -14.99 26.62
CA ASN A 108 8.16 -15.89 27.55
C ASN A 108 9.00 -16.28 28.80
N GLN A 109 9.50 -15.30 29.56
CA GLN A 109 10.35 -15.58 30.73
C GLN A 109 9.58 -15.53 32.06
N SER A 110 9.74 -16.57 32.88
CA SER A 110 9.46 -16.58 34.31
C SER A 110 10.46 -15.69 35.04
N PHE A 111 9.99 -15.01 36.08
CA PHE A 111 10.73 -14.02 36.87
C PHE A 111 10.85 -14.51 38.31
N TRP A 112 12.07 -14.64 38.80
CA TRP A 112 12.34 -15.00 40.18
C TRP A 112 12.58 -13.73 41.01
N ALA A 113 11.75 -13.48 42.01
CA ALA A 113 11.73 -12.22 42.75
C ALA A 113 12.78 -12.14 43.89
N GLY A 114 13.66 -13.12 44.03
CA GLY A 114 14.72 -13.13 45.04
C GLY A 114 14.47 -14.08 46.21
N ALA A 115 15.54 -14.53 46.86
CA ALA A 115 15.47 -15.45 47.99
C ALA A 115 14.72 -14.82 49.17
N GLY A 116 13.80 -15.58 49.78
CA GLY A 116 13.01 -15.11 50.92
C GLY A 116 11.83 -14.20 50.55
N THR A 117 11.58 -13.95 49.26
CA THR A 117 10.33 -13.31 48.81
C THR A 117 9.18 -14.30 48.79
N ASP A 118 7.99 -13.86 49.24
CA ASP A 118 6.78 -14.67 49.26
C ASP A 118 5.74 -14.14 48.28
N CYS A 119 5.00 -15.05 47.63
CA CYS A 119 3.90 -14.72 46.72
C CYS A 119 2.80 -13.87 47.37
N GLY A 120 2.72 -13.85 48.70
CA GLY A 120 1.80 -12.99 49.47
C GLY A 120 2.38 -11.65 49.96
N THR A 121 3.68 -11.39 49.78
CA THR A 121 4.36 -10.19 50.30
C THR A 121 5.20 -9.43 49.28
N LEU A 122 5.21 -9.88 48.02
CA LEU A 122 5.62 -9.03 46.91
C LEU A 122 4.87 -7.69 47.11
N PRO A 123 5.58 -6.55 47.18
CA PRO A 123 4.88 -5.28 47.09
C PRO A 123 4.01 -5.32 45.84
N ASP A 124 3.01 -4.46 45.73
CA ASP A 124 2.40 -4.16 44.44
C ASP A 124 3.45 -3.49 43.52
N VAL A 125 4.58 -4.14 43.25
CA VAL A 125 5.58 -3.79 42.26
C VAL A 125 4.95 -4.09 40.91
N ASN A 126 4.14 -3.13 40.47
CA ASN A 126 3.83 -2.77 39.09
C ASN A 126 3.35 -3.84 38.11
N PHE A 127 3.00 -5.04 38.56
CA PHE A 127 2.15 -5.93 37.77
C PHE A 127 0.69 -5.66 38.15
N GLU A 128 0.16 -4.50 37.72
CA GLU A 128 -1.29 -4.33 37.68
C GLU A 128 -1.86 -5.43 36.79
N GLN A 129 -2.79 -6.22 37.32
CA GLN A 129 -3.55 -7.18 36.53
C GLN A 129 -4.21 -6.40 35.37
N GLY A 130 -3.73 -6.61 34.14
CA GLY A 130 -4.15 -5.81 32.98
C GLY A 130 -3.51 -4.42 32.85
N GLY A 131 -2.22 -4.26 33.16
CA GLY A 131 -1.48 -2.98 33.11
C GLY A 131 -1.76 -2.07 31.91
N GLY A 132 -1.43 -0.78 32.04
CA GLY A 132 -1.93 0.32 31.21
C GLY A 132 -2.07 -0.01 29.72
N GLN A 133 -3.29 0.12 29.20
CA GLN A 133 -3.59 -0.06 27.78
C GLN A 133 -3.24 1.21 26.99
N LEU A 134 -2.55 1.03 25.86
CA LEU A 134 -2.23 2.08 24.91
C LEU A 134 -2.76 1.66 23.55
N ASN A 135 -3.64 2.46 22.97
CA ASN A 135 -4.24 2.15 21.67
C ASN A 135 -3.76 3.16 20.63
N ILE A 136 -3.09 2.66 19.60
CA ILE A 136 -2.45 3.45 18.55
C ILE A 136 -3.05 3.03 17.20
N SER A 137 -3.33 4.00 16.33
CA SER A 137 -3.78 3.74 14.97
C SER A 137 -2.99 4.55 13.94
N GLY A 138 -2.71 3.98 12.76
CA GLY A 138 -2.24 4.77 11.62
C GLY A 138 -1.23 4.07 10.71
N ALA A 139 -0.07 4.72 10.56
CA ALA A 139 0.94 4.58 9.50
C ALA A 139 1.41 3.16 9.18
N THR A 140 1.04 2.66 8.00
CA THR A 140 1.47 1.36 7.44
C THR A 140 2.99 1.18 7.44
N LEU A 141 3.71 2.24 7.10
CA LEU A 141 5.16 2.23 6.98
C LEU A 141 5.87 1.99 8.32
N PHE A 142 5.24 2.41 9.42
CA PHE A 142 5.77 2.29 10.77
C PHE A 142 5.37 0.97 11.46
N ALA A 143 4.60 0.10 10.80
CA ALA A 143 4.19 -1.18 11.36
C ALA A 143 5.35 -2.05 11.91
N PRO A 144 6.54 -2.15 11.25
CA PRO A 144 7.63 -2.98 11.77
C PRO A 144 8.29 -2.42 13.02
N PHE A 145 8.16 -1.11 13.29
CA PHE A 145 8.54 -0.55 14.57
C PHE A 145 7.79 -1.31 15.66
N PHE A 146 6.46 -1.34 15.63
CA PHE A 146 5.63 -2.00 16.65
C PHE A 146 5.78 -3.53 16.75
N GLN A 147 6.43 -4.18 15.77
CA GLN A 147 6.79 -5.60 15.84
C GLN A 147 8.10 -5.84 16.62
N ASN A 148 8.91 -4.80 16.80
CA ASN A 148 10.21 -4.90 17.47
C ASN A 148 10.09 -4.64 18.97
N ALA A 149 10.86 -5.41 19.76
CA ALA A 149 10.95 -5.23 21.21
C ALA A 149 11.50 -3.85 21.61
N ALA A 150 12.40 -3.28 20.82
CA ALA A 150 13.03 -1.98 21.10
C ALA A 150 12.00 -0.89 21.42
N THR A 151 10.81 -0.93 20.81
CA THR A 151 9.75 0.09 20.98
C THR A 151 9.23 0.28 22.40
N THR A 152 9.47 -0.69 23.26
CA THR A 152 8.92 -0.76 24.62
C THR A 152 10.01 -1.04 25.66
N ASN A 153 11.29 -1.04 25.24
CA ASN A 153 12.41 -1.10 26.16
C ASN A 153 12.45 0.14 27.04
N ASP A 154 12.69 -0.06 28.33
CA ASP A 154 12.55 0.95 29.36
C ASP A 154 13.75 1.91 29.37
N TRP A 155 13.57 3.15 28.91
CA TRP A 155 14.59 4.19 28.97
C TRP A 155 14.40 5.13 30.17
N ILE A 156 13.14 5.50 30.47
CA ILE A 156 12.84 6.53 31.48
C ILE A 156 12.49 5.97 32.85
N ASN A 157 12.45 4.65 33.00
CA ASN A 157 12.02 3.94 34.21
C ASN A 157 10.67 4.43 34.75
N PRO A 158 9.57 4.30 33.98
CA PRO A 158 8.26 4.79 34.36
C PRO A 158 7.57 3.87 35.39
N ASP A 159 8.01 2.62 35.55
CA ASP A 159 7.53 1.75 36.61
C ASP A 159 8.26 2.01 37.94
N ASN A 160 9.37 2.76 37.93
CA ASN A 160 10.12 3.18 39.10
C ASN A 160 10.62 1.98 39.93
N ASP A 161 10.98 0.91 39.25
CA ASP A 161 11.77 -0.15 39.86
C ASP A 161 13.17 0.41 40.27
N LYS A 162 13.84 -0.18 41.26
CA LYS A 162 15.14 0.31 41.78
C LYS A 162 16.10 -0.84 41.98
N ILE A 163 17.36 -0.63 41.57
CA ILE A 163 18.33 -1.72 41.46
C ILE A 163 19.65 -1.37 42.15
N PRO A 164 20.03 -2.08 43.24
CA PRO A 164 21.29 -1.87 43.94
C PRO A 164 22.45 -2.64 43.30
N CYS A 165 23.67 -2.07 43.34
CA CYS A 165 24.93 -2.62 42.81
C CYS A 165 25.48 -3.86 43.57
N SER A 166 24.64 -4.78 44.05
CA SER A 166 25.05 -5.85 44.99
C SER A 166 25.23 -7.25 44.39
N GLY A 167 25.28 -7.39 43.06
CA GLY A 167 25.64 -8.67 42.42
C GLY A 167 24.55 -9.75 42.43
N ASP A 168 23.46 -9.59 43.20
CA ASP A 168 22.30 -10.48 43.19
C ASP A 168 21.01 -9.66 43.01
N GLY A 169 20.20 -10.04 42.01
CA GLY A 169 18.74 -9.99 42.06
C GLY A 169 17.97 -8.88 41.34
N TRP A 170 18.60 -7.85 40.79
CA TRP A 170 17.88 -6.82 40.03
C TRP A 170 18.79 -6.26 38.92
N SER A 171 18.36 -6.21 37.65
CA SER A 171 19.10 -5.62 36.51
C SER A 171 18.48 -4.32 35.96
N GLN A 172 19.09 -3.16 36.23
CA GLN A 172 18.87 -1.89 35.52
C GLN A 172 20.15 -1.70 34.70
N PHE A 173 20.06 -1.97 33.39
CA PHE A 173 21.10 -1.84 32.37
C PHE A 173 22.47 -2.40 32.79
N LYS A 174 22.80 -3.65 32.41
CA LYS A 174 24.00 -4.32 32.91
C LYS A 174 25.32 -3.59 32.59
N ASP A 175 26.12 -3.41 33.64
CA ASP A 175 27.49 -3.94 33.72
C ASP A 175 27.50 -4.96 34.88
N THR A 176 27.56 -6.26 34.57
CA THR A 176 27.50 -7.33 35.58
C THR A 176 28.78 -7.47 36.42
N ASN A 177 29.88 -6.78 36.07
CA ASN A 177 31.17 -6.96 36.75
C ASN A 177 31.82 -5.65 37.25
N CYS A 178 31.16 -4.51 37.06
CA CYS A 178 31.59 -3.19 37.58
C CYS A 178 33.03 -2.86 37.18
N ASN A 179 33.43 -3.21 35.95
CA ASN A 179 34.76 -2.92 35.44
C ASN A 179 34.69 -1.98 34.23
N SER A 180 35.78 -1.25 33.97
CA SER A 180 35.82 -0.21 32.94
C SER A 180 35.93 -0.75 31.50
N VAL A 181 35.52 -1.99 31.21
CA VAL A 181 35.66 -2.65 29.90
C VAL A 181 34.35 -3.33 29.50
N VAL A 182 33.88 -3.04 28.28
CA VAL A 182 32.62 -3.55 27.70
C VAL A 182 32.76 -5.03 27.29
N ASP A 183 31.91 -5.92 27.79
CA ASP A 183 31.88 -7.34 27.41
C ASP A 183 30.95 -7.59 26.20
N PHE A 184 31.53 -7.91 25.04
CA PHE A 184 30.81 -8.02 23.76
C PHE A 184 30.18 -9.41 23.49
N ILE A 185 30.21 -10.35 24.45
CA ILE A 185 29.83 -11.77 24.18
C ILE A 185 29.01 -12.35 25.34
N GLY A 186 27.67 -12.27 25.24
CA GLY A 186 26.79 -13.34 25.73
C GLY A 186 25.85 -13.14 26.92
N GLY A 187 25.11 -12.02 27.07
CA GLY A 187 23.85 -12.10 27.84
C GLY A 187 23.35 -10.89 28.64
N ASP A 188 23.39 -9.68 28.08
CA ASP A 188 22.80 -8.50 28.73
C ASP A 188 21.39 -8.25 28.16
N ARG A 189 20.38 -8.26 29.05
CA ARG A 189 18.95 -8.14 28.70
C ARG A 189 18.49 -6.71 28.96
N SER A 190 17.91 -6.06 27.95
CA SER A 190 17.21 -4.78 28.10
C SER A 190 15.94 -4.97 28.92
N ASP A 191 15.66 -4.05 29.85
CA ASP A 191 14.38 -4.04 30.57
C ASP A 191 13.24 -3.67 29.62
N GLN A 192 12.14 -4.40 29.69
CA GLN A 192 11.11 -4.44 28.67
C GLN A 192 9.72 -4.27 29.31
N LEU A 193 9.13 -3.10 29.08
CA LEU A 193 7.84 -2.69 29.65
C LEU A 193 6.65 -3.45 29.03
N SER A 194 6.85 -4.09 27.88
CA SER A 194 5.83 -4.91 27.21
C SER A 194 6.34 -6.32 26.81
N ARG A 195 5.79 -7.34 27.48
CA ARG A 195 6.01 -8.75 27.10
C ARG A 195 5.23 -9.13 25.84
N ALA A 196 5.55 -10.25 25.21
CA ALA A 196 4.76 -10.69 24.06
C ALA A 196 3.34 -11.06 24.51
N PHE A 197 2.32 -10.56 23.81
CA PHE A 197 0.92 -10.91 24.14
C PHE A 197 0.63 -12.37 23.78
N GLN A 198 -0.15 -13.06 24.63
CA GLN A 198 -0.56 -14.45 24.42
C GLN A 198 -2.06 -14.63 24.64
N CYS A 199 -2.70 -15.38 23.74
CA CYS A 199 -4.15 -15.60 23.76
C CYS A 199 -4.64 -16.39 24.97
N GLY A 200 -5.82 -16.01 25.48
CA GLY A 200 -6.58 -16.76 26.49
C GLY A 200 -5.97 -16.75 27.90
N GLN A 201 -4.96 -15.90 28.13
CA GLN A 201 -4.28 -15.76 29.42
C GLN A 201 -4.53 -14.35 29.96
N THR A 202 -4.58 -14.22 31.29
CA THR A 202 -4.55 -12.90 31.93
C THR A 202 -3.25 -12.20 31.55
N TRP A 203 -3.32 -10.91 31.18
CA TRP A 203 -2.15 -10.12 30.80
C TRP A 203 -1.45 -9.52 32.03
N TRP A 204 -0.11 -9.64 32.09
CA TRP A 204 0.74 -9.21 33.22
C TRP A 204 2.00 -8.44 32.76
N GLY A 205 1.82 -7.20 32.26
CA GLY A 205 2.94 -6.31 31.90
C GLY A 205 2.59 -4.84 32.13
N TYR A 206 3.61 -3.96 32.14
CA TYR A 206 3.43 -2.53 32.43
C TYR A 206 2.63 -1.82 31.33
N TRP A 207 2.87 -2.16 30.05
CA TRP A 207 2.12 -1.67 28.91
C TRP A 207 1.46 -2.79 28.09
N LEU A 208 0.20 -2.58 27.72
CA LEU A 208 -0.48 -3.29 26.64
C LEU A 208 -0.65 -2.36 25.44
N VAL A 209 0.32 -2.37 24.53
CA VAL A 209 0.35 -1.58 23.31
C VAL A 209 -0.40 -2.31 22.20
N GLN A 210 -1.55 -1.78 21.83
CA GLN A 210 -2.28 -2.19 20.64
C GLN A 210 -2.00 -1.21 19.51
N TYR A 211 -1.64 -1.75 18.35
CA TYR A 211 -1.39 -0.97 17.16
C TYR A 211 -2.25 -1.48 16.00
N ARG A 212 -2.98 -0.56 15.39
CA ARG A 212 -3.82 -0.78 14.20
C ARG A 212 -3.19 -0.09 13.00
N SER A 213 -2.71 -0.89 12.05
CA SER A 213 -2.17 -0.40 10.79
C SER A 213 -3.27 -0.32 9.74
N VAL A 214 -3.78 0.90 9.53
CA VAL A 214 -4.96 1.17 8.68
C VAL A 214 -4.70 2.24 7.60
N GLY A 215 -3.47 2.74 7.53
CA GLY A 215 -3.12 3.96 6.79
C GLY A 215 -2.95 5.14 7.75
N SER A 216 -1.92 5.95 7.53
CA SER A 216 -1.56 7.11 8.36
C SER A 216 -2.77 8.00 8.69
N VAL A 217 -3.36 8.64 7.69
CA VAL A 217 -4.48 9.58 7.85
C VAL A 217 -5.81 8.86 8.11
N ASN A 218 -5.96 7.61 7.68
CA ASN A 218 -7.10 6.77 8.09
C ASN A 218 -7.08 6.52 9.61
N GLY A 219 -5.94 6.16 10.19
CA GLY A 219 -5.80 5.99 11.64
C GLY A 219 -5.84 7.32 12.39
N TYR A 220 -5.40 8.41 11.76
CA TYR A 220 -5.63 9.75 12.30
C TYR A 220 -7.11 10.11 12.31
N THR A 221 -7.90 9.66 11.33
CA THR A 221 -9.34 9.80 11.30
C THR A 221 -9.99 8.97 12.41
N GLU A 222 -9.57 7.71 12.62
CA GLU A 222 -10.00 6.91 13.78
C GLU A 222 -9.72 7.64 15.11
N PHE A 223 -8.52 8.24 15.25
CA PHE A 223 -8.15 9.04 16.41
C PHE A 223 -9.03 10.29 16.58
N ILE A 224 -9.23 11.09 15.53
CA ILE A 224 -10.08 12.30 15.59
C ILE A 224 -11.52 11.93 15.97
N ASP A 225 -12.06 10.87 15.37
CA ASP A 225 -13.40 10.37 15.64
C ASP A 225 -13.53 9.91 17.10
N TYR A 226 -12.53 9.22 17.64
CA TYR A 226 -12.52 8.90 19.06
C TYR A 226 -12.44 10.17 19.94
N GLN A 227 -11.52 11.09 19.65
CA GLN A 227 -11.30 12.28 20.47
C GLN A 227 -12.50 13.24 20.50
N LEU A 228 -13.27 13.30 19.42
CA LEU A 228 -14.42 14.20 19.28
C LEU A 228 -15.78 13.53 19.53
N LEU A 229 -15.91 12.25 19.16
CA LEU A 229 -17.19 11.53 19.16
C LEU A 229 -17.20 10.29 20.06
N ASN A 230 -16.07 9.96 20.70
CA ASN A 230 -15.89 8.74 21.48
C ASN A 230 -16.23 7.46 20.68
N ARG A 231 -15.96 7.49 19.37
CA ARG A 231 -16.24 6.39 18.44
C ARG A 231 -14.98 5.56 18.21
N LEU A 232 -15.05 4.28 18.56
CA LEU A 232 -14.00 3.31 18.29
C LEU A 232 -14.20 2.64 16.91
N PRO A 233 -13.12 2.21 16.24
CA PRO A 233 -13.20 1.52 14.97
C PRO A 233 -13.76 0.11 15.15
N THR A 234 -14.65 -0.28 14.25
CA THR A 234 -15.37 -1.56 14.28
C THR A 234 -14.88 -2.55 13.23
N THR A 235 -13.88 -2.19 12.44
CA THR A 235 -13.33 -3.03 11.36
C THR A 235 -11.99 -3.65 11.76
N VAL A 236 -11.64 -4.78 11.15
CA VAL A 236 -10.28 -5.33 11.21
C VAL A 236 -9.35 -4.37 10.45
N PRO A 237 -8.13 -4.07 10.96
CA PRO A 237 -7.20 -3.19 10.27
C PRO A 237 -6.85 -3.73 8.88
N THR A 238 -6.75 -2.82 7.91
CA THR A 238 -6.57 -3.15 6.49
C THR A 238 -5.21 -3.80 6.20
N GLU A 239 -4.16 -3.48 6.96
CA GLU A 239 -2.82 -4.03 6.73
C GLU A 239 -2.38 -5.00 7.84
N ILE A 240 -2.18 -4.52 9.08
CA ILE A 240 -1.65 -5.31 10.20
C ILE A 240 -2.29 -4.88 11.52
N GLY A 241 -2.62 -5.84 12.38
CA GLY A 241 -3.01 -5.60 13.78
C GLY A 241 -2.03 -6.27 14.74
N ILE A 242 -1.48 -5.51 15.69
CA ILE A 242 -0.48 -5.98 16.67
C ILE A 242 -0.94 -5.68 18.10
N ILE A 243 -0.70 -6.62 19.02
CA ILE A 243 -0.75 -6.40 20.48
C ILE A 243 0.60 -6.85 21.04
N ASN A 244 1.40 -5.92 21.58
CA ASN A 244 2.74 -6.17 22.11
C ASN A 244 3.54 -7.21 21.29
N ARG A 245 3.70 -6.95 19.99
CA ARG A 245 4.38 -7.82 18.99
C ARG A 245 3.60 -9.05 18.51
N CYS A 246 2.52 -9.47 19.18
CA CYS A 246 1.67 -10.53 18.64
C CYS A 246 0.76 -9.99 17.55
N GLN A 247 0.94 -10.50 16.33
CA GLN A 247 0.04 -10.20 15.22
C GLN A 247 -1.29 -10.95 15.39
N TRP A 248 -2.39 -10.20 15.33
CA TRP A 248 -3.75 -10.75 15.38
C TRP A 248 -4.54 -10.52 14.09
N ALA A 249 -4.09 -9.59 13.25
CA ALA A 249 -4.65 -9.34 11.93
C ALA A 249 -3.59 -9.06 10.87
N SER A 250 -3.90 -9.44 9.64
CA SER A 250 -3.16 -9.10 8.42
C SER A 250 -4.14 -8.99 7.25
N GLY A 251 -3.94 -8.02 6.36
CA GLY A 251 -4.64 -7.92 5.08
C GLY A 251 -6.16 -7.81 5.22
N GLY A 252 -6.65 -7.10 6.24
CA GLY A 252 -8.09 -6.96 6.52
C GLY A 252 -8.74 -8.20 7.15
N ALA A 253 -7.96 -9.22 7.49
CA ALA A 253 -8.44 -10.46 8.09
C ALA A 253 -7.76 -10.77 9.43
N LYS A 254 -8.45 -11.48 10.32
CA LYS A 254 -7.86 -12.01 11.56
C LYS A 254 -6.91 -13.16 11.20
N THR A 255 -5.65 -12.83 10.97
CA THR A 255 -4.62 -13.79 10.56
C THR A 255 -3.37 -13.54 11.42
N GLY A 256 -2.91 -14.58 12.12
CA GLY A 256 -1.75 -14.50 13.01
C GLY A 256 -1.85 -15.41 14.25
N PRO A 257 -0.76 -15.56 15.02
CA PRO A 257 -0.72 -16.40 16.22
C PRO A 257 -1.78 -16.02 17.26
N CYS A 258 -2.20 -14.74 17.26
CA CYS A 258 -3.25 -14.25 18.14
C CYS A 258 -4.64 -14.12 17.48
N ALA A 259 -4.82 -14.56 16.23
CA ALA A 259 -6.08 -14.43 15.50
C ALA A 259 -7.22 -15.30 16.07
N GLY A 260 -6.89 -16.41 16.74
CA GLY A 260 -7.84 -17.33 17.37
C GLY A 260 -8.29 -16.93 18.78
N CYS A 261 -7.82 -15.79 19.29
CA CYS A 261 -8.37 -15.20 20.50
C CYS A 261 -9.83 -14.83 20.24
N GLU A 262 -10.76 -15.66 20.69
CA GLU A 262 -12.13 -15.23 20.88
C GLU A 262 -12.11 -14.05 21.85
N SER A 263 -12.71 -12.93 21.46
CA SER A 263 -12.93 -11.83 22.41
C SER A 263 -13.64 -12.44 23.62
N HIS A 264 -13.21 -12.16 24.84
CA HIS A 264 -13.90 -12.61 26.07
C HIS A 264 -15.36 -12.09 26.21
N CYS A 265 -15.93 -11.54 25.14
CA CYS A 265 -17.34 -11.20 24.97
C CYS A 265 -17.87 -11.72 23.61
N LEU A 266 -17.65 -12.99 23.28
CA LEU A 266 -18.47 -13.64 22.26
C LEU A 266 -19.84 -13.95 22.87
N VAL A 267 -20.80 -13.06 22.63
CA VAL A 267 -22.17 -13.54 22.41
C VAL A 267 -22.29 -13.76 20.89
N PRO A 268 -22.79 -14.90 20.39
CA PRO A 268 -22.98 -15.13 18.96
C PRO A 268 -23.78 -13.99 18.33
N THR A 269 -23.53 -13.65 17.06
CA THR A 269 -24.19 -12.54 16.36
C THR A 269 -25.71 -12.53 16.55
N GLY A 270 -26.22 -11.47 17.20
CA GLY A 270 -27.64 -11.29 17.52
C GLY A 270 -28.08 -11.82 18.88
N SER A 271 -27.17 -12.34 19.69
CA SER A 271 -27.46 -12.82 21.05
C SER A 271 -27.52 -11.67 22.05
N GLY A 272 -28.45 -11.75 22.98
CA GLY A 272 -28.72 -10.74 24.00
C GLY A 272 -29.77 -9.68 23.65
N ASP A 273 -30.03 -9.37 22.37
CA ASP A 273 -31.11 -8.46 21.95
C ASP A 273 -32.44 -9.23 22.04
N MET A 274 -33.03 -9.23 23.24
CA MET A 274 -34.19 -10.04 23.60
C MET A 274 -35.51 -9.39 23.19
N ASN A 275 -35.48 -8.11 22.84
CA ASN A 275 -36.65 -7.36 22.37
C ASN A 275 -36.60 -6.97 20.87
N CYS A 276 -35.48 -7.24 20.21
CA CYS A 276 -35.21 -7.04 18.78
C CYS A 276 -35.27 -5.58 18.32
N ASP A 277 -34.88 -4.65 19.18
CA ASP A 277 -34.72 -3.24 18.83
C ASP A 277 -33.37 -2.95 18.13
N GLY A 278 -32.55 -3.98 17.94
CA GLY A 278 -31.22 -3.91 17.34
C GLY A 278 -30.13 -3.48 18.32
N LYS A 279 -30.42 -3.47 19.63
CA LYS A 279 -29.49 -3.03 20.69
C LYS A 279 -29.46 -4.07 21.80
N PHE A 280 -28.35 -4.08 22.55
CA PHE A 280 -28.23 -4.81 23.82
C PHE A 280 -28.17 -3.81 24.97
N ASN A 281 -29.26 -3.67 25.73
CA ASN A 281 -29.46 -2.65 26.74
C ASN A 281 -30.36 -3.14 27.90
N ALA A 282 -30.65 -2.25 28.86
CA ALA A 282 -31.45 -2.61 30.03
C ALA A 282 -32.88 -3.09 29.70
N GLN A 283 -33.40 -2.78 28.52
CA GLN A 283 -34.71 -3.23 28.02
C GLN A 283 -34.71 -4.70 27.58
N ASP A 284 -33.53 -5.34 27.46
CA ASP A 284 -33.41 -6.77 27.15
C ASP A 284 -33.52 -7.67 28.38
N VAL A 285 -33.40 -7.09 29.58
CA VAL A 285 -33.55 -7.78 30.87
C VAL A 285 -34.92 -8.43 30.98
N ASP A 286 -35.97 -7.72 30.56
CA ASP A 286 -37.34 -8.23 30.60
C ASP A 286 -37.55 -9.40 29.64
N GLY A 287 -36.99 -9.32 28.42
CA GLY A 287 -37.04 -10.42 27.45
C GLY A 287 -36.24 -11.65 27.89
N PHE A 288 -35.09 -11.45 28.56
CA PHE A 288 -34.31 -12.52 29.17
C PHE A 288 -35.07 -13.21 30.31
N LEU A 289 -35.69 -12.43 31.20
CA LEU A 289 -36.52 -12.94 32.29
C LEU A 289 -37.78 -13.69 31.81
N GLU A 290 -38.45 -13.19 30.78
CA GLU A 290 -39.62 -13.86 30.19
C GLU A 290 -39.24 -15.23 29.60
N ARG A 291 -38.06 -15.33 28.98
CA ARG A 291 -37.53 -16.58 28.44
C ARG A 291 -37.20 -17.58 29.55
N LEU A 292 -36.48 -17.11 30.58
CA LEU A 292 -36.03 -17.91 31.71
C LEU A 292 -37.19 -18.45 32.56
N LEU A 293 -38.23 -17.65 32.77
CA LEU A 293 -39.34 -18.00 33.68
C LEU A 293 -40.48 -18.74 32.99
N ASN A 294 -40.79 -18.39 31.74
CA ASN A 294 -41.99 -18.88 31.06
C ASN A 294 -41.71 -19.79 29.86
N GLY A 295 -40.45 -19.93 29.43
CA GLY A 295 -40.06 -20.74 28.26
C GLY A 295 -40.61 -20.22 26.93
N ILE A 296 -41.22 -19.03 26.92
CA ILE A 296 -41.80 -18.41 25.72
C ILE A 296 -40.67 -17.85 24.86
N GLN A 297 -40.73 -18.03 23.53
CA GLN A 297 -39.79 -17.37 22.62
C GLN A 297 -40.24 -15.92 22.43
N PRO A 298 -39.39 -14.90 22.69
CA PRO A 298 -39.67 -13.57 22.22
C PRO A 298 -39.77 -13.58 20.68
N PRO A 299 -40.58 -12.69 20.07
CA PRO A 299 -41.07 -12.81 18.69
C PRO A 299 -40.00 -12.82 17.56
N CYS A 300 -38.71 -12.72 17.88
CA CYS A 300 -37.66 -12.50 16.88
C CYS A 300 -36.24 -12.98 17.29
N ALA A 301 -36.10 -13.88 18.28
CA ALA A 301 -34.80 -14.44 18.67
C ALA A 301 -34.83 -15.99 18.89
N PRO A 302 -34.01 -16.80 18.18
CA PRO A 302 -33.83 -18.22 18.48
C PRO A 302 -33.27 -18.49 19.89
N PRO A 303 -33.40 -19.72 20.42
CA PRO A 303 -33.00 -20.09 21.79
C PRO A 303 -31.52 -19.82 22.10
N GLU A 304 -30.67 -19.99 21.08
CA GLU A 304 -29.21 -19.79 21.10
C GLU A 304 -28.79 -18.36 21.44
N ARG A 305 -29.73 -17.40 21.46
CA ARG A 305 -29.47 -15.98 21.75
C ARG A 305 -29.54 -15.60 23.22
N ALA A 306 -30.00 -16.50 24.08
CA ALA A 306 -30.14 -16.30 25.52
C ALA A 306 -29.34 -17.33 26.35
N ASP A 307 -28.53 -18.13 25.67
CA ASP A 307 -27.62 -19.13 26.24
C ASP A 307 -26.22 -18.48 26.34
N PHE A 308 -25.80 -18.18 27.56
CA PHE A 308 -24.58 -17.43 27.88
C PHE A 308 -23.46 -18.31 28.43
N ASP A 309 -23.73 -19.58 28.75
CA ASP A 309 -22.71 -20.56 29.15
C ASP A 309 -22.40 -21.60 28.05
N GLY A 310 -23.17 -21.59 26.95
CA GLY A 310 -22.93 -22.34 25.72
C GLY A 310 -23.43 -23.78 25.77
N ASP A 311 -24.34 -24.10 26.70
CA ASP A 311 -24.86 -25.45 26.91
C ASP A 311 -26.11 -25.79 26.06
N LEU A 312 -26.56 -24.84 25.23
CA LEU A 312 -27.75 -24.88 24.37
C LEU A 312 -29.08 -24.90 25.12
N ALA A 313 -29.08 -24.63 26.42
CA ALA A 313 -30.24 -24.40 27.25
C ALA A 313 -30.27 -22.94 27.73
N VAL A 314 -31.47 -22.49 28.15
CA VAL A 314 -31.62 -21.18 28.80
C VAL A 314 -32.12 -21.44 30.21
N THR A 315 -31.22 -21.37 31.17
CA THR A 315 -31.41 -21.75 32.57
C THR A 315 -30.90 -20.65 33.51
N PHE A 316 -31.01 -20.90 34.82
CA PHE A 316 -30.49 -19.96 35.82
C PHE A 316 -28.95 -19.88 35.79
N GLU A 317 -28.27 -20.84 35.15
CA GLU A 317 -26.80 -20.87 34.99
C GLU A 317 -26.30 -19.82 33.98
N ASP A 318 -27.20 -19.30 33.13
CA ASP A 318 -26.92 -18.19 32.20
C ASP A 318 -26.93 -16.80 32.84
N ILE A 319 -27.53 -16.64 34.03
CA ILE A 319 -27.68 -15.33 34.69
C ILE A 319 -26.33 -14.64 34.94
N PRO A 320 -25.30 -15.31 35.50
CA PRO A 320 -23.99 -14.70 35.67
C PRO A 320 -23.37 -14.25 34.35
N GLY A 321 -23.56 -15.01 33.27
CA GLY A 321 -23.08 -14.67 31.92
C GLY A 321 -23.79 -13.45 31.35
N PHE A 322 -25.13 -13.40 31.43
CA PHE A 322 -25.95 -12.26 31.00
C PHE A 322 -25.62 -10.99 31.79
N VAL A 323 -25.52 -11.08 33.12
CA VAL A 323 -25.20 -9.96 34.01
C VAL A 323 -23.76 -9.48 33.81
N SER A 324 -22.81 -10.40 33.64
CA SER A 324 -21.42 -10.07 33.31
C SER A 324 -21.34 -9.34 31.97
N CYS A 325 -22.08 -9.79 30.95
CA CYS A 325 -22.19 -9.09 29.67
C CYS A 325 -22.76 -7.68 29.85
N MET A 326 -23.91 -7.52 30.52
CA MET A 326 -24.54 -6.22 30.81
C MET A 326 -23.64 -5.24 31.57
N LEU A 327 -22.84 -5.72 32.52
CA LEU A 327 -21.96 -4.87 33.34
C LEU A 327 -20.61 -4.57 32.65
N THR A 328 -20.14 -5.43 31.75
CA THR A 328 -18.84 -5.29 31.06
C THR A 328 -18.95 -4.52 29.73
N LEU A 329 -20.14 -4.46 29.11
CA LEU A 329 -20.36 -3.89 27.77
C LEU A 329 -20.46 -2.35 27.68
N GLY A 330 -19.99 -1.61 28.69
CA GLY A 330 -20.04 -0.14 28.71
C GLY A 330 -19.17 0.61 27.68
N GLY A 331 -18.48 -0.06 26.75
CA GLY A 331 -17.57 0.63 25.80
C GLY A 331 -17.43 0.04 24.40
N CYS A 332 -17.45 -1.29 24.23
CA CYS A 332 -17.14 -1.89 22.92
C CYS A 332 -18.34 -2.20 22.03
N TYR A 333 -19.58 -2.11 22.54
CA TYR A 333 -20.78 -2.53 21.80
C TYR A 333 -21.80 -1.40 21.57
N GLN A 334 -21.64 -0.24 22.21
CA GLN A 334 -22.68 0.80 22.23
C GLN A 334 -22.85 1.58 20.91
N ASN A 335 -22.10 1.27 19.85
CA ASN A 335 -22.08 2.11 18.64
C ASN A 335 -22.18 1.38 17.29
N SER A 336 -22.77 0.17 17.23
CA SER A 336 -23.01 -0.50 15.94
C SER A 336 -24.34 -1.22 15.87
N SER A 337 -25.21 -0.80 14.94
CA SER A 337 -26.43 -1.49 14.51
C SER A 337 -26.17 -2.55 13.41
N ALA A 338 -24.94 -3.04 13.27
CA ALA A 338 -24.58 -4.07 12.29
C ALA A 338 -23.30 -4.81 12.73
N SER A 339 -23.44 -6.09 13.09
CA SER A 339 -22.50 -7.24 13.10
C SER A 339 -20.95 -7.09 13.01
N GLY A 340 -20.32 -5.97 13.32
CA GLY A 340 -18.87 -5.78 13.22
C GLY A 340 -18.20 -5.70 14.59
N GLN A 341 -17.70 -6.83 15.09
CA GLN A 341 -16.73 -6.83 16.20
C GLN A 341 -15.55 -5.91 15.83
N THR A 342 -15.00 -5.13 16.77
CA THR A 342 -13.74 -4.35 16.62
C THR A 342 -12.54 -5.17 16.09
N GLY A 343 -12.72 -6.49 16.01
CA GLY A 343 -11.82 -7.43 15.37
C GLY A 343 -10.65 -7.81 16.25
N THR A 344 -10.31 -6.98 17.24
CA THR A 344 -9.15 -7.16 18.11
C THR A 344 -9.42 -8.17 19.23
N PRO A 345 -8.44 -9.03 19.55
CA PRO A 345 -8.44 -9.92 20.72
C PRO A 345 -8.70 -9.24 22.07
N VAL A 346 -8.25 -7.99 22.24
CA VAL A 346 -8.38 -7.21 23.47
C VAL A 346 -9.11 -5.92 23.15
N CYS A 347 -10.29 -5.76 23.73
CA CYS A 347 -11.15 -4.59 23.56
C CYS A 347 -10.40 -3.26 23.79
N PRO A 348 -10.33 -2.35 22.81
CA PRO A 348 -9.78 -1.02 23.01
C PRO A 348 -10.80 -0.18 23.78
N ASN A 349 -10.34 0.58 24.76
CA ASN A 349 -11.17 1.56 25.48
C ASN A 349 -10.92 3.00 25.00
N SER A 350 -9.89 3.20 24.18
CA SER A 350 -9.48 4.51 23.66
C SER A 350 -8.79 4.41 22.30
N ILE A 351 -8.52 5.58 21.70
CA ILE A 351 -7.41 5.77 20.77
C ILE A 351 -6.58 6.93 21.30
N ASP A 352 -5.40 6.61 21.82
CA ASP A 352 -4.55 7.54 22.57
C ASP A 352 -3.61 8.32 21.64
N LEU A 353 -3.15 7.66 20.57
CA LEU A 353 -2.17 8.19 19.63
C LEU A 353 -2.55 7.85 18.19
N ALA A 354 -2.31 8.79 17.28
CA ALA A 354 -2.24 8.48 15.86
C ALA A 354 -0.79 8.46 15.40
N CYS A 355 -0.39 7.43 14.67
CA CYS A 355 0.92 7.37 14.02
C CYS A 355 0.76 7.82 12.56
N LEU A 356 1.46 8.87 12.16
CA LEU A 356 1.43 9.38 10.80
C LEU A 356 2.79 9.21 10.11
N ASP A 357 2.80 9.01 8.79
CA ASP A 357 4.03 9.05 7.97
C ASP A 357 4.49 10.50 7.69
N VAL A 358 3.65 11.47 8.04
CA VAL A 358 3.81 12.90 7.78
C VAL A 358 3.38 13.71 9.01
N PRO A 359 3.80 14.98 9.13
CA PRO A 359 3.23 15.90 10.10
C PRO A 359 1.70 16.03 9.96
N ALA A 360 0.97 16.24 11.07
CA ALA A 360 -0.49 16.32 11.07
C ALA A 360 -1.06 17.36 10.08
N VAL A 361 -0.33 18.47 9.86
CA VAL A 361 -0.72 19.53 8.93
C VAL A 361 -0.76 19.07 7.46
N TRP A 362 0.00 18.03 7.09
CA TRP A 362 0.01 17.47 5.74
C TRP A 362 -1.12 16.46 5.53
N GLY A 363 -1.61 15.86 6.62
CA GLY A 363 -2.70 14.88 6.61
C GLY A 363 -4.09 15.46 6.84
N THR A 364 -4.24 16.79 6.95
CA THR A 364 -5.52 17.42 7.28
C THR A 364 -5.88 18.57 6.35
N GLN A 365 -7.18 18.84 6.21
CA GLN A 365 -7.67 19.95 5.40
C GLN A 365 -7.20 21.30 5.96
N GLY A 366 -6.77 22.19 5.06
CA GLY A 366 -6.52 23.59 5.39
C GLY A 366 -7.81 24.39 5.57
N PRO A 367 -7.70 25.71 5.83
CA PRO A 367 -8.84 26.62 5.85
C PRO A 367 -9.71 26.49 4.59
N SER A 368 -11.00 26.80 4.69
CA SER A 368 -11.93 26.81 3.54
C SER A 368 -11.45 27.77 2.45
N GLY A 369 -11.49 27.33 1.19
CA GLY A 369 -11.07 28.12 0.02
C GLY A 369 -11.15 27.30 -1.27
N SER A 370 -10.79 27.91 -2.40
CA SER A 370 -10.78 27.23 -3.70
C SER A 370 -9.71 26.14 -3.74
N ALA A 371 -10.13 24.92 -4.05
CA ALA A 371 -9.24 23.78 -4.29
C ALA A 371 -8.36 24.02 -5.52
N ALA A 372 -7.13 23.52 -5.50
CA ALA A 372 -6.24 23.46 -6.66
C ALA A 372 -5.17 22.39 -6.42
N TYR A 373 -4.61 21.83 -7.50
CA TYR A 373 -3.61 20.77 -7.38
C TYR A 373 -2.33 21.19 -6.66
N ASN A 374 -1.97 22.48 -6.67
CA ASN A 374 -0.72 23.00 -6.10
C ASN A 374 -0.92 23.74 -4.76
N LYS A 375 -2.02 23.47 -4.04
CA LYS A 375 -2.19 24.01 -2.69
C LYS A 375 -1.17 23.39 -1.74
N ARG A 376 -0.61 24.23 -0.86
CA ARG A 376 0.34 23.80 0.18
C ARG A 376 -0.38 23.57 1.52
N PRO A 377 0.21 22.80 2.44
CA PRO A 377 -0.34 22.60 3.77
C PRO A 377 -0.75 23.91 4.44
N ASN A 378 -1.92 23.90 5.08
CA ASN A 378 -2.52 25.06 5.76
C ASN A 378 -2.94 26.25 4.86
N GLN A 379 -2.80 26.16 3.53
CA GLN A 379 -3.40 27.14 2.62
C GLN A 379 -4.92 26.95 2.48
N ALA A 380 -5.62 28.02 2.13
CA ALA A 380 -7.04 27.95 1.84
C ALA A 380 -7.30 27.05 0.62
N GLY A 381 -8.16 26.04 0.78
CA GLY A 381 -8.46 25.05 -0.24
C GLY A 381 -7.63 23.76 -0.17
N TYR A 382 -6.55 23.72 0.62
CA TYR A 382 -5.71 22.51 0.76
C TYR A 382 -6.48 21.30 1.31
N GLY A 383 -6.21 20.13 0.73
CA GLY A 383 -6.81 18.86 1.11
C GLY A 383 -8.24 18.67 0.60
N ARG A 384 -8.66 19.47 -0.39
CA ARG A 384 -9.99 19.37 -1.00
C ARG A 384 -9.86 19.13 -2.49
N ASN A 385 -10.57 18.13 -2.98
CA ASN A 385 -10.70 17.83 -4.39
C ASN A 385 -12.17 17.51 -4.73
N PRO A 386 -12.83 18.31 -5.58
CA PRO A 386 -14.19 18.02 -6.04
C PRO A 386 -14.25 16.96 -7.16
N VAL A 387 -13.11 16.59 -7.77
CA VAL A 387 -13.05 15.55 -8.79
C VAL A 387 -13.35 14.20 -8.14
N GLN A 388 -14.35 13.50 -8.68
CA GLN A 388 -14.73 12.16 -8.24
C GLN A 388 -14.06 11.09 -9.10
N SER A 389 -13.84 9.91 -8.54
CA SER A 389 -13.47 8.73 -9.34
C SER A 389 -14.63 8.24 -10.21
N SER A 390 -14.35 7.28 -11.09
CA SER A 390 -15.38 6.61 -11.92
C SER A 390 -16.53 5.97 -11.11
N THR A 391 -16.35 5.74 -9.80
CA THR A 391 -17.40 5.22 -8.91
C THR A 391 -17.94 6.26 -7.93
N GLY A 392 -17.59 7.54 -8.09
CA GLY A 392 -18.02 8.62 -7.20
C GLY A 392 -17.16 8.81 -5.93
N PHE A 393 -16.00 8.15 -5.81
CA PHE A 393 -15.13 8.29 -4.63
C PHE A 393 -14.51 9.70 -4.59
N ILE A 394 -14.53 10.34 -3.42
CA ILE A 394 -14.00 11.69 -3.21
C ILE A 394 -12.73 11.60 -2.36
N SER A 395 -11.63 12.14 -2.89
CA SER A 395 -10.30 12.04 -2.30
C SER A 395 -9.96 13.27 -1.42
N ASN A 396 -10.73 13.53 -0.36
CA ASN A 396 -10.45 14.63 0.56
C ASN A 396 -9.58 14.21 1.74
N LEU A 397 -8.66 15.08 2.18
CA LEU A 397 -7.91 14.86 3.43
C LEU A 397 -8.85 14.90 4.66
N ALA A 398 -8.37 14.35 5.78
CA ALA A 398 -9.13 14.32 7.02
C ALA A 398 -9.46 15.74 7.52
N SER A 399 -10.71 15.94 7.93
CA SER A 399 -11.12 17.18 8.61
C SER A 399 -10.78 17.10 10.10
N LEU A 400 -10.40 18.21 10.74
CA LEU A 400 -10.31 18.29 12.21
C LEU A 400 -11.66 18.56 12.88
N THR A 401 -12.73 18.70 12.09
CA THR A 401 -14.07 19.06 12.54
C THR A 401 -15.04 17.92 12.32
N ARG A 402 -15.92 17.68 13.29
CA ARG A 402 -17.00 16.69 13.22
C ARG A 402 -18.33 17.30 13.63
N GLN A 403 -19.39 16.83 12.99
CA GLN A 403 -20.76 17.05 13.44
C GLN A 403 -21.15 15.89 14.37
N VAL A 404 -21.57 16.20 15.59
CA VAL A 404 -21.98 15.18 16.57
C VAL A 404 -23.41 14.71 16.25
N ASP A 405 -24.28 15.66 15.95
CA ASP A 405 -25.62 15.44 15.42
C ASP A 405 -25.98 16.59 14.45
N PRO A 406 -26.99 16.44 13.56
CA PRO A 406 -27.32 17.46 12.56
C PRO A 406 -27.74 18.84 13.11
N ASN A 407 -28.06 18.94 14.40
CA ASN A 407 -28.60 20.14 15.05
C ASN A 407 -27.61 20.77 16.07
N SER A 408 -26.50 20.11 16.39
CA SER A 408 -25.47 20.66 17.29
C SER A 408 -24.42 21.45 16.53
N ALA A 409 -23.71 22.31 17.26
CA ALA A 409 -22.55 22.99 16.71
C ALA A 409 -21.42 21.96 16.47
N PRO A 410 -20.71 22.04 15.33
CA PRO A 410 -19.57 21.17 15.10
C PRO A 410 -18.50 21.33 16.18
N VAL A 411 -17.83 20.22 16.50
CA VAL A 411 -16.69 20.17 17.41
C VAL A 411 -15.40 20.05 16.61
N SER A 412 -14.33 20.70 17.06
CA SER A 412 -13.07 20.77 16.32
C SER A 412 -11.83 20.60 17.21
N LEU A 413 -10.84 19.90 16.67
CA LEU A 413 -9.46 19.90 17.13
C LEU A 413 -8.68 21.02 16.44
N ASN A 414 -7.49 21.36 16.95
CA ASN A 414 -6.65 22.41 16.37
C ASN A 414 -5.15 22.08 16.48
N LEU A 415 -4.34 22.71 15.61
CA LEU A 415 -2.87 22.58 15.61
C LEU A 415 -2.16 23.76 16.28
N ASN A 416 -2.86 24.56 17.11
CA ASN A 416 -2.29 25.77 17.72
C ASN A 416 -1.44 25.44 18.97
N THR A 417 -0.21 24.98 18.75
CA THR A 417 0.74 24.68 19.83
C THR A 417 1.36 25.92 20.47
N ALA A 418 1.22 27.10 19.86
CA ALA A 418 1.68 28.38 20.41
C ALA A 418 0.79 28.89 21.57
N SER A 419 -0.47 28.49 21.61
CA SER A 419 -1.41 28.78 22.69
C SER A 419 -2.32 27.58 22.91
N PRO A 420 -1.79 26.49 23.48
CA PRO A 420 -2.47 25.21 23.50
C PRO A 420 -3.65 25.22 24.47
N ASN A 421 -4.69 24.48 24.09
CA ASN A 421 -5.87 24.21 24.90
C ASN A 421 -6.19 22.70 24.91
N GLY A 422 -7.28 22.31 25.56
CA GLY A 422 -7.66 20.90 25.66
C GLY A 422 -7.98 20.20 24.33
N ASN A 423 -8.09 20.94 23.21
CA ASN A 423 -8.34 20.42 21.86
C ASN A 423 -7.11 20.54 20.95
N THR A 424 -5.98 21.00 21.48
CA THR A 424 -4.75 21.13 20.71
C THR A 424 -4.09 19.78 20.50
N LEU A 425 -3.72 19.53 19.25
CA LEU A 425 -2.95 18.37 18.83
C LEU A 425 -1.47 18.72 18.76
N PHE A 426 -0.64 17.76 19.14
CA PHE A 426 0.81 17.90 19.14
C PHE A 426 1.42 16.82 18.24
N ASP A 427 2.24 17.24 17.29
CA ASP A 427 3.11 16.35 16.52
C ASP A 427 4.39 16.05 17.31
N THR A 428 4.73 14.77 17.44
CA THR A 428 6.02 14.29 17.94
C THR A 428 6.76 13.58 16.82
N PRO A 429 7.63 14.26 16.05
CA PRO A 429 8.40 13.63 14.98
C PRO A 429 9.46 12.69 15.58
N VAL A 430 9.61 11.50 14.99
CA VAL A 430 10.54 10.46 15.49
C VAL A 430 11.54 9.98 14.45
N ALA A 431 11.21 10.05 13.16
CA ALA A 431 12.11 9.70 12.07
C ALA A 431 11.67 10.37 10.75
N PHE A 432 12.63 10.60 9.85
CA PHE A 432 12.38 10.87 8.44
C PHE A 432 12.28 9.55 7.67
N VAL A 433 11.39 9.54 6.69
CA VAL A 433 11.13 8.39 5.83
C VAL A 433 11.13 8.85 4.38
N ALA A 434 12.00 8.25 3.57
CA ALA A 434 12.03 8.47 2.13
C ALA A 434 10.90 7.68 1.44
N VAL A 435 10.27 8.31 0.43
CA VAL A 435 9.25 7.69 -0.41
C VAL A 435 9.74 7.72 -1.85
N VAL A 436 9.79 6.56 -2.50
CA VAL A 436 10.42 6.40 -3.80
C VAL A 436 9.40 6.09 -4.89
N PRO A 437 9.52 6.69 -6.08
CA PRO A 437 8.78 6.24 -7.25
C PRO A 437 9.27 4.86 -7.66
N ILE A 438 8.31 3.96 -7.88
CA ILE A 438 8.54 2.59 -8.34
C ILE A 438 7.84 2.39 -9.68
N ALA A 439 8.44 1.61 -10.56
CA ALA A 439 7.84 1.30 -11.86
C ALA A 439 8.25 -0.09 -12.32
N THR A 440 7.45 -0.69 -13.19
CA THR A 440 7.93 -1.87 -13.92
C THR A 440 8.84 -1.45 -15.06
N GLN A 441 9.89 -2.23 -15.36
CA GLN A 441 10.79 -1.94 -16.50
C GLN A 441 10.05 -1.86 -17.84
N GLY A 442 8.84 -2.44 -17.93
CA GLY A 442 7.98 -2.35 -19.10
C GLY A 442 7.67 -0.91 -19.54
N ILE A 443 7.73 0.08 -18.65
CA ILE A 443 7.57 1.48 -19.05
C ILE A 443 8.76 2.02 -19.86
N GLY A 444 9.92 1.34 -19.86
CA GLY A 444 11.12 1.75 -20.59
C GLY A 444 11.83 2.99 -20.01
N ARG A 445 11.64 3.28 -18.72
CA ARG A 445 12.21 4.45 -18.04
C ARG A 445 13.01 4.07 -16.80
N GLN A 446 14.16 4.72 -16.65
CA GLN A 446 15.03 4.65 -15.47
C GLN A 446 14.96 5.94 -14.64
N ASP A 447 14.67 7.06 -15.31
CA ASP A 447 14.75 8.42 -14.77
C ASP A 447 13.39 9.11 -14.91
N VAL A 448 13.01 9.93 -13.93
CA VAL A 448 11.76 10.71 -13.94
C VAL A 448 11.93 12.07 -13.27
N ARG A 449 11.29 13.11 -13.80
CA ARG A 449 11.29 14.46 -13.23
C ARG A 449 10.16 14.66 -12.22
N TYR A 450 10.30 15.63 -11.32
CA TYR A 450 9.19 15.98 -10.42
C TYR A 450 8.00 16.51 -11.21
N THR A 451 8.23 17.31 -12.25
CA THR A 451 7.17 17.82 -13.14
C THR A 451 6.46 16.71 -13.91
N GLU A 452 7.18 15.67 -14.34
CA GLU A 452 6.58 14.49 -14.95
C GLU A 452 5.70 13.72 -13.95
N LEU A 453 6.17 13.52 -12.71
CA LEU A 453 5.38 12.90 -11.64
C LEU A 453 4.14 13.76 -11.29
N GLN A 454 4.27 15.08 -11.23
CA GLN A 454 3.15 16.00 -11.03
C GLN A 454 2.08 15.79 -12.10
N HIS A 455 2.51 15.82 -13.36
CA HIS A 455 1.61 15.68 -14.48
C HIS A 455 0.89 14.32 -14.47
N LEU A 456 1.65 13.22 -14.30
CA LEU A 456 1.10 11.87 -14.26
C LEU A 456 0.12 11.68 -13.11
N LEU A 457 0.47 12.08 -11.89
CA LEU A 457 -0.37 11.85 -10.71
C LEU A 457 -1.61 12.73 -10.70
N VAL A 458 -1.59 13.90 -11.33
CA VAL A 458 -2.75 14.80 -11.38
C VAL A 458 -3.64 14.50 -12.57
N THR A 459 -3.07 14.22 -13.75
CA THR A 459 -3.84 14.04 -15.01
C THR A 459 -4.12 12.59 -15.35
N GLY A 460 -3.25 11.65 -14.96
CA GLY A 460 -3.24 10.27 -15.44
C GLY A 460 -2.33 10.02 -16.66
N ARG A 461 -1.72 11.05 -17.25
CA ARG A 461 -0.74 10.87 -18.35
C ARG A 461 0.52 11.71 -18.16
N MET A 462 1.56 11.38 -18.92
CA MET A 462 2.80 12.14 -18.97
C MET A 462 2.64 13.46 -19.75
N PRO A 463 3.53 14.45 -19.57
CA PRO A 463 3.47 15.73 -20.29
C PRO A 463 3.57 15.60 -21.81
N ASN A 464 4.19 14.53 -22.32
CA ASN A 464 4.28 14.26 -23.75
C ASN A 464 3.07 13.47 -24.29
N GLY A 465 2.02 13.31 -23.49
CA GLY A 465 0.79 12.58 -23.83
C GLY A 465 0.84 11.08 -23.55
N GLU A 466 2.01 10.51 -23.22
CA GLU A 466 2.17 9.08 -22.95
C GLU A 466 1.24 8.62 -21.82
N ASN A 467 0.39 7.63 -22.12
CA ASN A 467 -0.55 7.04 -21.18
C ASN A 467 0.13 5.89 -20.41
N LEU A 468 0.46 6.15 -19.14
CA LEU A 468 1.00 5.16 -18.23
C LEU A 468 0.02 5.03 -17.08
N VAL A 469 -0.10 3.84 -16.50
CA VAL A 469 -0.94 3.64 -15.32
C VAL A 469 -0.29 4.31 -14.11
N GLY A 470 -0.78 5.51 -13.77
CA GLY A 470 -0.39 6.24 -12.57
C GLY A 470 -1.07 5.63 -11.35
N ALA A 471 -0.44 4.66 -10.69
CA ALA A 471 -1.01 3.99 -9.53
C ALA A 471 -0.97 4.90 -8.30
N THR A 472 -2.11 5.08 -7.61
CA THR A 472 -2.22 5.93 -6.41
C THR A 472 -2.76 5.22 -5.17
N ARG A 473 -2.25 5.63 -4.02
CA ARG A 473 -2.79 5.24 -2.72
C ARG A 473 -4.06 6.03 -2.42
N ASP A 474 -4.88 5.53 -1.51
CA ASP A 474 -5.98 6.32 -0.94
C ASP A 474 -5.45 7.61 -0.28
N VAL A 475 -6.28 8.65 -0.19
CA VAL A 475 -5.89 9.96 0.39
C VAL A 475 -5.63 9.88 1.90
N GLY A 476 -6.09 8.80 2.54
CA GLY A 476 -5.76 8.42 3.91
C GLY A 476 -4.32 7.88 4.07
N SER A 477 -3.56 7.72 2.99
CA SER A 477 -2.16 7.27 3.03
C SER A 477 -1.19 8.40 3.35
N GLY A 478 -0.35 8.19 4.35
CA GLY A 478 0.73 9.12 4.69
C GLY A 478 1.86 9.05 3.67
N THR A 479 2.11 7.88 3.09
CA THR A 479 3.03 7.70 1.95
C THR A 479 2.60 8.56 0.75
N ARG A 480 1.30 8.62 0.42
CA ARG A 480 0.77 9.56 -0.60
C ARG A 480 1.02 11.00 -0.21
N ASN A 481 0.71 11.36 1.03
CA ASN A 481 0.83 12.73 1.47
C ASN A 481 2.28 13.20 1.50
N ALA A 482 3.22 12.32 1.87
CA ALA A 482 4.66 12.55 1.82
C ALA A 482 5.13 12.75 0.37
N HIS A 483 4.76 11.82 -0.52
CA HIS A 483 5.12 11.88 -1.94
C HIS A 483 4.60 13.16 -2.59
N ASN A 484 3.27 13.35 -2.56
CA ASN A 484 2.58 14.43 -3.25
C ASN A 484 3.04 15.81 -2.75
N ASN A 485 3.11 16.02 -1.43
CA ASN A 485 3.60 17.31 -0.91
C ASN A 485 5.05 17.58 -1.32
N SER A 486 5.92 16.56 -1.30
CA SER A 486 7.33 16.72 -1.68
C SER A 486 7.50 17.08 -3.16
N VAL A 487 6.59 16.63 -4.03
CA VAL A 487 6.55 17.00 -5.45
C VAL A 487 5.62 18.18 -5.73
N GLY A 488 5.14 18.91 -4.72
CA GLY A 488 4.35 20.14 -4.91
C GLY A 488 2.87 19.93 -5.25
N ILE A 489 2.33 18.74 -5.02
CA ILE A 489 0.92 18.39 -5.23
C ILE A 489 0.18 18.37 -3.89
N ASP A 490 -0.97 19.04 -3.82
CA ASP A 490 -2.00 18.83 -2.81
C ASP A 490 -2.39 17.35 -2.84
N PRO A 491 -2.21 16.58 -1.75
CA PRO A 491 -2.44 15.15 -1.80
C PRO A 491 -3.82 14.74 -2.29
N SER A 492 -4.86 15.56 -2.09
CA SER A 492 -6.22 15.31 -2.60
C SER A 492 -6.33 15.25 -4.13
N TRP A 493 -5.36 15.82 -4.86
CA TRP A 493 -5.31 15.88 -6.33
C TRP A 493 -4.40 14.84 -6.99
N GLY A 494 -3.54 14.14 -6.24
CA GLY A 494 -2.75 13.03 -6.78
C GLY A 494 -3.57 11.75 -6.94
N MET A 495 -4.39 11.71 -7.99
CA MET A 495 -5.42 10.71 -8.25
C MET A 495 -4.98 9.63 -9.25
N GLY A 496 -3.98 9.88 -10.10
CA GLY A 496 -3.50 8.93 -11.11
C GLY A 496 -4.55 8.70 -12.19
N GLU A 497 -4.90 7.46 -12.55
CA GLU A 497 -6.04 7.17 -13.45
C GLU A 497 -7.39 7.60 -12.85
N ASN A 498 -7.50 7.70 -11.52
CA ASN A 498 -8.74 8.00 -10.79
C ASN A 498 -9.91 7.02 -11.04
N GLU A 499 -9.59 5.74 -11.14
CA GLU A 499 -10.59 4.69 -11.28
C GLU A 499 -10.98 4.07 -9.94
N GLY A 500 -12.25 3.69 -9.80
CA GLY A 500 -12.72 2.85 -8.69
C GLY A 500 -12.88 3.56 -7.35
N GLY A 501 -13.29 2.78 -6.34
CA GLY A 501 -13.35 3.21 -4.95
C GLY A 501 -12.10 2.82 -4.17
N GLU A 502 -12.07 3.12 -2.87
CA GLU A 502 -10.98 2.68 -1.99
C GLU A 502 -10.90 1.15 -1.88
N ILE A 503 -9.68 0.63 -2.00
CA ILE A 503 -9.38 -0.81 -1.97
C ILE A 503 -8.88 -1.20 -0.58
N PHE A 504 -9.76 -1.80 0.24
CA PHE A 504 -9.49 -2.09 1.66
C PHE A 504 -8.87 -3.45 1.96
N ASN A 505 -8.97 -4.40 1.03
CA ASN A 505 -8.59 -5.80 1.27
C ASN A 505 -7.61 -6.27 0.21
N GLU A 506 -6.49 -6.84 0.66
CA GLU A 506 -5.70 -7.79 -0.13
C GLU A 506 -6.40 -9.15 -0.28
N ASN A 507 -7.57 -9.32 0.35
CA ASN A 507 -8.08 -10.61 0.78
C ASN A 507 -8.13 -11.64 -0.38
N PRO A 508 -7.23 -12.62 -0.37
CA PRO A 508 -7.25 -13.78 -1.25
C PRO A 508 -8.55 -14.59 -1.13
N ASP A 509 -9.34 -14.42 -0.05
CA ASP A 509 -10.44 -15.33 0.28
C ASP A 509 -11.81 -14.97 -0.34
N ALA A 510 -11.89 -14.02 -1.27
CA ALA A 510 -13.03 -14.00 -2.19
C ALA A 510 -12.89 -15.03 -3.32
N ARG A 511 -11.72 -15.66 -3.55
CA ARG A 511 -11.55 -16.79 -4.51
C ARG A 511 -10.19 -17.55 -4.53
N GLY A 512 -9.41 -17.58 -3.46
CA GLY A 512 -8.17 -18.37 -3.31
C GLY A 512 -6.85 -17.66 -3.69
N PRO A 513 -5.69 -18.26 -3.40
CA PRO A 513 -4.36 -17.70 -3.69
C PRO A 513 -4.12 -17.65 -5.19
N GLY A 514 -4.45 -16.52 -5.83
CA GLY A 514 -4.21 -16.32 -7.27
C GLY A 514 -5.04 -15.24 -7.95
N ALA A 515 -5.60 -14.26 -7.24
CA ALA A 515 -6.25 -13.12 -7.89
C ALA A 515 -5.19 -12.13 -8.41
N HIS A 516 -4.73 -12.38 -9.64
CA HIS A 516 -3.83 -11.53 -10.42
C HIS A 516 -4.50 -11.15 -11.76
N LEU A 517 -3.80 -10.68 -12.79
CA LEU A 517 -4.41 -10.11 -14.02
C LEU A 517 -5.50 -11.01 -14.64
N GLY A 518 -6.63 -10.41 -15.05
CA GLY A 518 -7.79 -11.13 -15.59
C GLY A 518 -9.16 -10.62 -15.12
N TYR A 519 -10.07 -10.34 -16.05
CA TYR A 519 -11.48 -10.04 -15.77
C TYR A 519 -12.25 -11.32 -15.37
N VAL A 520 -12.96 -11.30 -14.23
CA VAL A 520 -13.87 -12.38 -13.84
C VAL A 520 -15.32 -11.95 -14.10
N VAL A 521 -15.85 -12.28 -15.27
CA VAL A 521 -17.30 -12.18 -15.54
C VAL A 521 -18.04 -13.20 -14.69
N GLY A 522 -18.98 -12.75 -13.86
CA GLY A 522 -19.99 -13.62 -13.25
C GLY A 522 -20.17 -13.39 -11.75
N GLY A 523 -21.10 -12.49 -11.42
CA GLY A 523 -21.53 -12.16 -10.06
C GLY A 523 -21.47 -10.64 -9.85
N THR A 524 -22.24 -10.13 -8.90
CA THR A 524 -22.37 -8.70 -8.50
C THR A 524 -21.07 -7.99 -8.08
N ASN A 525 -19.91 -8.61 -8.31
CA ASN A 525 -18.59 -8.12 -7.97
C ASN A 525 -17.75 -8.11 -9.27
N ASN A 526 -17.95 -7.10 -10.11
CA ASN A 526 -17.00 -6.76 -11.16
C ASN A 526 -15.70 -6.33 -10.47
N VAL A 527 -14.72 -7.24 -10.39
CA VAL A 527 -13.37 -6.89 -9.93
C VAL A 527 -12.67 -6.25 -11.12
N PHE A 528 -12.87 -4.95 -11.29
CA PHE A 528 -11.94 -4.15 -12.06
C PHE A 528 -10.58 -4.22 -11.35
N HIS A 529 -9.52 -4.43 -12.11
CA HIS A 529 -8.17 -4.25 -11.62
C HIS A 529 -7.96 -2.75 -11.44
N TYR A 530 -8.40 -2.21 -10.30
CA TYR A 530 -8.12 -0.82 -9.97
C TYR A 530 -6.64 -0.66 -9.60
N SER A 531 -6.02 0.41 -10.07
CA SER A 531 -4.64 0.83 -9.77
C SER A 531 -4.57 1.98 -8.78
N ASN A 532 -5.73 2.53 -8.42
CA ASN A 532 -5.87 3.77 -7.67
C ASN A 532 -6.63 3.54 -6.37
N ASN A 533 -6.53 4.51 -5.46
CA ASN A 533 -7.17 4.44 -4.15
C ASN A 533 -6.77 3.18 -3.35
N CYS A 534 -5.52 2.74 -3.51
CA CYS A 534 -4.98 1.57 -2.81
C CYS A 534 -4.88 1.85 -1.30
N GLY A 535 -5.57 1.08 -0.45
CA GLY A 535 -5.59 1.29 1.01
C GLY A 535 -4.27 1.00 1.76
N GLY A 536 -3.32 0.31 1.12
CA GLY A 536 -2.07 -0.16 1.73
C GLY A 536 -0.85 -0.08 0.80
N SER A 537 0.36 0.00 1.35
CA SER A 537 1.59 0.03 0.54
C SER A 537 1.79 -1.28 -0.21
N GLY A 538 1.49 -2.42 0.43
CA GLY A 538 1.52 -3.72 -0.23
C GLY A 538 0.53 -3.89 -1.38
N ILE A 539 -0.60 -3.15 -1.36
CA ILE A 539 -1.59 -3.12 -2.46
C ILE A 539 -1.05 -2.28 -3.61
N MET A 540 -0.49 -1.11 -3.33
CA MET A 540 0.17 -0.23 -4.31
C MET A 540 1.31 -0.95 -5.03
N GLU A 541 2.20 -1.56 -4.26
CA GLU A 541 3.30 -2.36 -4.78
C GLU A 541 2.79 -3.47 -5.69
N ARG A 542 1.74 -4.21 -5.30
CA ARG A 542 1.10 -5.22 -6.15
C ARG A 542 0.44 -4.64 -7.39
N ALA A 543 -0.15 -3.45 -7.32
CA ALA A 543 -0.75 -2.79 -8.47
C ALA A 543 0.32 -2.50 -9.54
N VAL A 544 1.51 -2.08 -9.11
CA VAL A 544 2.68 -1.91 -9.97
C VAL A 544 3.23 -3.26 -10.44
N GLN A 545 3.48 -4.22 -9.55
CA GLN A 545 4.05 -5.54 -9.90
C GLN A 545 3.24 -6.30 -10.95
N ASN A 546 1.92 -6.22 -10.86
CA ASN A 546 1.05 -6.95 -11.77
C ASN A 546 0.83 -6.20 -13.10
N ARG A 547 1.27 -4.95 -13.26
CA ARG A 547 1.10 -4.20 -14.51
C ARG A 547 2.43 -3.77 -15.09
N ARG A 548 2.62 -3.98 -16.39
CA ARG A 548 3.90 -3.65 -17.05
C ARG A 548 3.97 -2.22 -17.60
N LEU A 549 2.87 -1.46 -17.53
CA LEU A 549 2.80 -0.02 -17.81
C LEU A 549 2.50 0.83 -16.56
N ALA A 550 2.86 0.37 -15.36
CA ALA A 550 2.52 1.07 -14.12
C ALA A 550 3.71 1.78 -13.49
N LEU A 551 3.44 3.00 -13.02
CA LEU A 551 4.30 3.78 -12.14
C LEU A 551 3.49 4.10 -10.87
N GLY A 552 4.09 3.85 -9.72
CA GLY A 552 3.52 4.21 -8.41
C GLY A 552 4.60 4.70 -7.47
N TYR A 553 4.34 4.63 -6.17
CA TYR A 553 5.30 5.03 -5.14
C TYR A 553 5.12 4.20 -3.87
N THR A 554 6.21 3.99 -3.14
CA THR A 554 6.19 3.30 -1.84
C THR A 554 7.28 3.85 -0.91
N GLY A 555 7.19 3.51 0.37
CA GLY A 555 8.23 3.81 1.34
C GLY A 555 9.51 3.05 1.04
N LEU A 556 10.66 3.74 1.07
CA LEU A 556 11.96 3.10 0.89
C LEU A 556 12.34 2.23 2.09
N PHE A 557 12.09 2.75 3.30
CA PHE A 557 12.46 2.17 4.59
C PHE A 557 11.20 1.73 5.37
N GLY A 558 11.36 0.81 6.33
CA GLY A 558 10.26 0.33 7.19
C GLY A 558 9.63 -0.98 6.71
N SER A 559 8.29 -1.07 6.67
CA SER A 559 7.56 -2.27 6.16
C SER A 559 7.72 -2.46 4.65
N GLY A 560 8.27 -1.43 4.00
CA GLY A 560 8.58 -1.41 2.58
C GLY A 560 9.56 -2.50 2.21
N ARG A 561 9.09 -3.43 1.39
CA ARG A 561 9.93 -4.39 0.69
C ARG A 561 10.67 -3.73 -0.47
N ALA A 562 10.48 -2.42 -0.73
CA ALA A 562 10.97 -1.69 -1.90
C ALA A 562 12.35 -2.12 -2.39
N ILE A 563 13.36 -2.08 -1.52
CA ILE A 563 14.72 -2.49 -1.85
C ILE A 563 14.80 -3.99 -2.15
N ALA A 564 14.24 -4.83 -1.27
CA ALA A 564 14.26 -6.29 -1.43
C ALA A 564 13.48 -6.76 -2.67
N ASP A 565 12.37 -6.11 -2.97
CA ASP A 565 11.49 -6.34 -4.10
C ASP A 565 12.13 -5.88 -5.40
N ALA A 566 12.84 -4.74 -5.38
CA ALA A 566 13.65 -4.31 -6.51
C ALA A 566 14.78 -5.30 -6.81
N VAL A 567 15.51 -5.74 -5.78
CA VAL A 567 16.53 -6.81 -5.93
C VAL A 567 15.90 -8.11 -6.43
N ALA A 568 14.68 -8.42 -6.01
CA ALA A 568 13.95 -9.60 -6.46
C ALA A 568 13.40 -9.46 -7.90
N GLY A 569 13.42 -8.28 -8.51
CA GLY A 569 12.88 -8.00 -9.85
C GLY A 569 11.35 -7.82 -9.89
N ASN A 570 10.71 -7.50 -8.76
CA ASN A 570 9.27 -7.26 -8.71
C ASN A 570 8.89 -5.92 -9.39
N TYR A 571 9.69 -4.89 -9.20
CA TYR A 571 9.64 -3.57 -9.84
C TYR A 571 11.03 -2.93 -9.76
N GLU A 572 11.21 -1.76 -10.35
CA GLU A 572 12.41 -0.94 -10.23
C GLU A 572 12.15 0.31 -9.39
N ILE A 573 13.22 0.85 -8.82
CA ILE A 573 13.24 2.17 -8.17
C ILE A 573 13.83 3.17 -9.17
N LEU A 574 13.03 4.18 -9.54
CA LEU A 574 13.44 5.21 -10.50
C LEU A 574 14.35 6.25 -9.85
N ASN A 575 15.26 6.81 -10.65
CA ASN A 575 15.99 8.01 -10.25
C ASN A 575 15.11 9.24 -10.47
N VAL A 576 15.30 10.27 -9.65
CA VAL A 576 14.49 11.49 -9.71
C VAL A 576 15.32 12.71 -10.00
N CYS A 577 14.79 13.64 -10.79
CA CYS A 577 15.33 14.99 -10.87
C CYS A 577 14.36 15.96 -10.23
N LYS A 578 14.87 16.72 -9.24
CA LYS A 578 14.16 17.85 -8.68
C LYS A 578 14.30 19.05 -9.61
N ASP A 579 13.46 19.12 -10.62
CA ASP A 579 13.36 20.25 -11.54
C ASP A 579 12.43 21.36 -11.02
N ILE A 580 11.87 21.19 -9.82
CA ILE A 580 11.09 22.20 -9.11
C ILE A 580 11.84 22.75 -7.89
N ASP A 581 11.68 24.03 -7.65
CA ASP A 581 12.02 24.82 -6.46
C ASP A 581 13.42 25.48 -6.25
N GLY A 582 13.34 26.81 -6.06
CA GLY A 582 13.99 27.59 -5.00
C GLY A 582 12.98 28.37 -4.13
N ASP A 583 11.72 28.54 -4.55
CA ASP A 583 10.67 29.30 -3.86
C ASP A 583 9.40 28.49 -3.48
N GLY A 584 9.31 27.24 -3.96
CA GLY A 584 8.31 26.23 -3.59
C GLY A 584 6.94 26.41 -4.21
N ASP A 585 6.82 27.13 -5.33
CA ASP A 585 5.59 27.29 -6.11
C ASP A 585 5.09 26.01 -6.82
N GLY A 586 5.94 25.00 -6.90
CA GLY A 586 5.64 23.73 -7.54
C GLY A 586 5.79 23.78 -9.06
N PHE A 587 6.45 24.79 -9.62
CA PHE A 587 6.72 24.94 -11.04
C PHE A 587 8.19 24.61 -11.38
N PRO A 588 8.51 24.34 -12.66
CA PRO A 588 9.88 24.06 -13.08
C PRO A 588 10.79 25.29 -12.89
N ASP A 589 11.84 25.14 -12.08
CA ASP A 589 12.81 26.19 -11.73
C ASP A 589 14.22 25.96 -12.30
N SER A 590 14.53 24.73 -12.71
CA SER A 590 15.85 24.39 -13.26
C SER A 590 15.79 23.25 -14.26
N ASN A 591 16.78 23.19 -15.15
CA ASN A 591 16.97 22.05 -16.04
C ASN A 591 17.86 21.02 -15.33
N CYS A 592 17.38 19.78 -15.24
CA CYS A 592 18.09 18.54 -14.83
C CYS A 592 19.38 18.36 -15.66
N THR A 593 20.39 19.17 -15.37
CA THR A 593 21.65 19.19 -16.09
C THR A 593 22.67 18.40 -15.28
N PRO A 594 23.62 17.71 -15.94
CA PRO A 594 24.67 17.00 -15.24
C PRO A 594 25.40 17.90 -14.23
N GLN A 595 25.59 17.43 -13.01
CA GLN A 595 26.14 18.22 -11.90
C GLN A 595 27.52 17.72 -11.44
N ALA A 596 28.22 18.54 -10.64
CA ALA A 596 29.52 18.17 -10.07
C ALA A 596 29.46 16.93 -9.16
N CYS A 597 28.31 16.63 -8.56
CA CYS A 597 28.09 15.43 -7.77
C CYS A 597 28.01 14.13 -8.61
N ASP A 598 27.74 14.23 -9.92
CA ASP A 598 27.76 13.09 -10.86
C ASP A 598 29.17 12.47 -10.97
N GLY A 599 30.23 13.22 -10.62
CA GLY A 599 31.62 12.75 -10.59
C GLY A 599 32.20 12.52 -9.19
N ALA A 600 31.43 12.80 -8.13
CA ALA A 600 31.91 12.73 -6.75
C ALA A 600 31.68 11.33 -6.16
N LEU A 601 32.58 10.39 -6.47
CA LEU A 601 32.76 9.20 -5.63
C LEU A 601 33.39 9.66 -4.31
N GLY A 602 32.58 10.11 -3.37
CA GLY A 602 33.03 10.34 -2.00
C GLY A 602 33.53 9.01 -1.42
N ALA A 603 34.76 8.98 -0.90
CA ALA A 603 35.19 7.84 -0.10
C ALA A 603 34.22 7.68 1.07
N ALA A 604 33.82 6.43 1.38
CA ALA A 604 33.07 6.14 2.60
C ALA A 604 33.77 6.83 3.77
N PRO A 605 33.12 7.74 4.53
CA PRO A 605 33.62 8.13 5.83
C PRO A 605 33.82 6.83 6.58
N GLY A 606 35.07 6.50 6.91
CA GLY A 606 35.39 5.23 7.53
C GLY A 606 34.55 5.09 8.79
N CYS A 607 34.08 3.88 9.08
CA CYS A 607 33.52 3.47 10.37
C CYS A 607 34.58 3.59 11.50
N ASN A 608 35.28 4.71 11.59
CA ASN A 608 36.41 4.94 12.48
C ASN A 608 35.86 5.49 13.79
N GLY A 609 36.06 4.74 14.88
CA GLY A 609 35.61 5.14 16.22
C GLY A 609 35.38 3.99 17.21
N GLY A 610 35.51 2.72 16.78
CA GLY A 610 35.18 1.56 17.63
C GLY A 610 33.75 1.03 17.46
N ILE A 611 33.03 1.54 16.46
CA ILE A 611 31.72 1.01 16.04
C ILE A 611 31.98 -0.30 15.26
N PRO A 612 31.38 -1.45 15.66
CA PRO A 612 31.60 -2.72 14.98
C PRO A 612 31.15 -2.64 13.51
N PRO A 613 32.01 -2.97 12.53
CA PRO A 613 31.62 -2.98 11.13
C PRO A 613 30.72 -4.18 10.85
N PHE A 614 29.43 -3.93 10.60
CA PHE A 614 28.52 -4.93 10.03
C PHE A 614 28.56 -4.85 8.49
N GLY A 615 29.67 -5.30 7.88
CA GLY A 615 29.78 -5.51 6.43
C GLY A 615 30.14 -4.26 5.59
N PRO A 616 30.59 -4.45 4.33
CA PRO A 616 31.13 -3.36 3.50
C PRO A 616 30.04 -2.40 3.00
N PRO A 617 30.31 -1.08 2.94
CA PRO A 617 29.35 -0.10 2.44
C PRO A 617 29.40 -0.01 0.90
N ALA A 618 28.24 -0.11 0.25
CA ALA A 618 27.97 0.30 -1.13
C ALA A 618 26.57 0.97 -1.09
N ASN A 619 26.23 2.10 -1.70
CA ASN A 619 26.75 2.91 -2.80
C ASN A 619 26.69 4.40 -2.42
N PHE A 620 27.77 5.16 -2.63
CA PHE A 620 27.88 6.58 -2.24
C PHE A 620 27.58 7.54 -3.40
N ARG A 621 26.33 7.48 -3.91
CA ARG A 621 25.70 8.30 -4.99
C ARG A 621 25.65 7.63 -6.38
N PRO A 622 24.45 7.23 -6.83
CA PRO A 622 24.05 7.36 -8.25
C PRO A 622 22.97 8.47 -8.37
N ALA A 623 22.74 9.14 -9.50
CA ALA A 623 22.85 8.69 -10.89
C ALA A 623 23.33 9.79 -11.86
N HIS A 624 23.42 9.41 -13.12
CA HIS A 624 23.99 10.14 -14.25
C HIS A 624 23.11 11.32 -14.69
N ASN A 625 23.74 12.38 -15.20
CA ASN A 625 23.10 13.43 -15.99
C ASN A 625 22.06 14.30 -15.25
N GLY A 626 22.25 14.53 -13.95
CA GLY A 626 21.35 15.39 -13.15
C GLY A 626 20.15 14.70 -12.50
N PHE A 627 20.15 13.36 -12.42
CA PHE A 627 19.15 12.56 -11.69
C PHE A 627 19.76 11.89 -10.45
N VAL A 628 18.98 11.84 -9.37
CA VAL A 628 19.41 11.34 -8.07
C VAL A 628 18.71 10.01 -7.77
N ARG A 629 19.51 9.00 -7.42
CA ARG A 629 19.01 7.70 -6.93
C ARG A 629 18.85 7.76 -5.41
N PRO A 630 17.79 7.19 -4.82
CA PRO A 630 17.54 7.23 -3.37
C PRO A 630 18.47 6.28 -2.61
N THR A 631 19.71 6.70 -2.40
CA THR A 631 20.67 6.03 -1.50
C THR A 631 20.66 6.68 -0.12
N VAL A 632 21.16 5.96 0.90
CA VAL A 632 21.34 6.53 2.24
C VAL A 632 22.11 7.85 2.19
N GLY A 633 23.19 7.91 1.40
CA GLY A 633 23.99 9.12 1.21
C GLY A 633 23.19 10.28 0.61
N SER A 634 22.46 10.07 -0.49
CA SER A 634 21.65 11.13 -1.10
C SER A 634 20.46 11.60 -0.24
N ILE A 635 20.02 10.78 0.72
CA ILE A 635 18.92 11.11 1.63
C ILE A 635 19.43 11.99 2.79
N ILE A 636 20.61 11.68 3.35
CA ILE A 636 21.17 12.40 4.48
C ILE A 636 22.02 13.61 4.08
N ASP A 637 22.72 13.55 2.94
CA ASP A 637 23.51 14.65 2.36
C ASP A 637 22.60 15.58 1.53
N ASN A 638 21.55 16.13 2.14
CA ASN A 638 20.41 16.70 1.42
C ASN A 638 20.37 18.24 1.36
N THR A 639 21.48 18.94 1.62
CA THR A 639 21.55 20.40 1.48
C THR A 639 21.55 20.91 0.04
N ASP A 640 22.05 20.10 -0.90
CA ASP A 640 22.08 20.45 -2.33
C ASP A 640 20.93 19.73 -3.03
N ALA A 641 19.88 20.49 -3.35
CA ALA A 641 18.67 20.01 -4.02
C ALA A 641 18.96 19.25 -5.33
N THR A 642 20.07 19.53 -6.01
CA THR A 642 20.42 18.87 -7.28
C THR A 642 21.11 17.51 -7.08
N CYS A 643 21.60 17.22 -5.88
CA CYS A 643 22.32 16.00 -5.54
C CYS A 643 21.58 15.16 -4.47
N ALA A 644 20.47 15.68 -3.97
CA ALA A 644 19.73 15.13 -2.84
C ALA A 644 18.45 14.42 -3.28
N PHE A 645 18.12 13.35 -2.57
CA PHE A 645 16.81 12.72 -2.69
C PHE A 645 15.87 13.33 -1.64
N THR A 646 14.93 14.16 -2.09
CA THR A 646 14.09 15.01 -1.23
C THR A 646 12.60 14.64 -1.23
N ILE A 647 12.24 13.40 -1.61
CA ILE A 647 10.86 12.90 -1.51
C ILE A 647 10.69 12.11 -0.21
N GLY A 648 9.83 12.59 0.70
CA GLY A 648 9.61 11.92 1.97
C GLY A 648 8.75 12.70 2.95
N GLY A 649 8.86 12.35 4.23
CA GLY A 649 8.15 13.03 5.31
C GLY A 649 8.64 12.59 6.69
N PHE A 650 8.32 13.42 7.70
CA PHE A 650 8.60 13.08 9.09
C PHE A 650 7.48 12.23 9.68
N ALA A 651 7.80 10.97 9.97
CA ALA A 651 6.94 10.08 10.74
C ALA A 651 6.74 10.66 12.14
N SER A 652 5.48 10.85 12.52
CA SER A 652 5.08 11.61 13.70
C SER A 652 4.00 10.89 14.50
N PHE A 653 4.13 10.92 15.83
CA PHE A 653 3.03 10.56 16.72
C PHE A 653 2.21 11.81 17.06
N VAL A 654 0.90 11.74 16.80
CA VAL A 654 -0.05 12.78 17.15
C VAL A 654 -0.78 12.42 18.42
N SER A 655 -0.79 13.35 19.37
CA SER A 655 -1.55 13.26 20.61
C SER A 655 -2.47 14.47 20.81
N ARG A 656 -3.55 14.29 21.56
CA ARG A 656 -4.35 15.39 22.10
C ARG A 656 -3.84 15.70 23.51
N GLY A 657 -3.32 16.91 23.69
CA GLY A 657 -2.54 17.26 24.87
C GLY A 657 -1.03 17.04 24.68
N ASP A 658 -0.25 17.73 25.50
CA ASP A 658 1.20 17.84 25.38
C ASP A 658 1.90 16.65 26.08
N PRO A 659 2.71 15.86 25.35
CA PRO A 659 3.48 14.78 25.94
C PRO A 659 4.49 15.27 26.99
N GLU A 660 4.95 16.52 26.95
CA GLU A 660 5.90 17.10 27.92
C GLU A 660 5.23 17.77 29.13
N SER A 661 3.91 17.70 29.25
CA SER A 661 3.18 18.30 30.39
C SER A 661 3.72 17.83 31.76
N GLY A 662 4.07 18.79 32.62
CA GLY A 662 4.62 18.54 33.95
C GLY A 662 6.15 18.36 34.01
N ARG A 663 6.87 18.32 32.88
CA ARG A 663 8.35 18.37 32.84
C ARG A 663 8.85 19.80 32.67
N ASN A 664 9.97 20.14 33.30
CA ASN A 664 10.67 21.43 33.12
C ASN A 664 9.79 22.69 33.26
N GLY A 665 8.76 22.62 34.11
CA GLY A 665 7.81 23.73 34.30
C GLY A 665 6.75 23.88 33.21
N ASN A 666 6.65 22.93 32.27
CA ASN A 666 5.60 22.91 31.24
C ASN A 666 4.21 22.70 31.89
N THR A 667 3.33 23.69 31.75
CA THR A 667 1.97 23.69 32.29
C THR A 667 0.89 23.41 31.24
N ASN A 668 1.26 22.98 30.04
CA ASN A 668 0.31 22.65 28.97
C ASN A 668 -0.60 21.49 29.40
N PRO A 669 -1.83 21.39 28.85
CA PRO A 669 -2.74 20.28 29.16
C PRO A 669 -2.09 18.91 28.84
N PRO A 670 -2.09 17.95 29.78
CA PRO A 670 -1.53 16.61 29.53
C PRO A 670 -2.45 15.77 28.63
N LEU A 671 -1.92 14.67 28.08
CA LEU A 671 -2.75 13.61 27.50
C LEU A 671 -3.70 13.03 28.56
N ALA A 672 -4.90 12.64 28.15
CA ALA A 672 -5.87 12.00 29.04
C ALA A 672 -5.35 10.66 29.58
N ASN A 673 -4.67 9.87 28.73
CA ASN A 673 -3.98 8.65 29.13
C ASN A 673 -2.51 8.98 29.46
N LEU A 674 -2.16 9.00 30.76
CA LEU A 674 -0.80 9.30 31.20
C LEU A 674 0.21 8.20 30.83
N ARG A 675 -0.23 6.96 30.61
CA ARG A 675 0.66 5.87 30.15
C ARG A 675 1.07 6.09 28.70
N ALA A 676 0.15 6.56 27.84
CA ALA A 676 0.47 6.96 26.47
C ALA A 676 1.46 8.14 26.42
N ARG A 677 1.34 9.09 27.36
CA ARG A 677 2.32 10.17 27.54
C ARG A 677 3.71 9.63 27.87
N ASP A 678 3.80 8.72 28.82
CA ASP A 678 5.08 8.17 29.27
C ASP A 678 5.71 7.25 28.21
N TYR A 679 4.90 6.54 27.41
CA TYR A 679 5.37 5.82 26.22
C TYR A 679 6.02 6.73 25.18
N LEU A 680 5.40 7.87 24.85
CA LEU A 680 6.00 8.84 23.93
C LEU A 680 7.31 9.43 24.49
N ARG A 681 7.34 9.76 25.78
CA ARG A 681 8.56 10.24 26.44
C ARG A 681 9.68 9.21 26.38
N ASN A 682 9.36 7.94 26.57
CA ASN A 682 10.32 6.85 26.51
C ASN A 682 11.03 6.82 25.14
N ILE A 683 10.26 6.93 24.06
CA ILE A 683 10.80 7.00 22.70
C ILE A 683 11.64 8.27 22.51
N LYS A 684 11.13 9.44 22.89
CA LYS A 684 11.82 10.73 22.71
C LYS A 684 13.14 10.80 23.48
N ASP A 685 13.13 10.42 24.74
CA ASP A 685 14.30 10.48 25.61
C ASP A 685 15.35 9.45 25.15
N SER A 686 14.91 8.28 24.66
CA SER A 686 15.80 7.30 24.02
C SER A 686 16.46 7.86 22.75
N ILE A 687 15.69 8.54 21.88
CA ILE A 687 16.25 9.20 20.69
C ILE A 687 17.27 10.27 21.12
N ALA A 688 16.90 11.13 22.08
CA ALA A 688 17.78 12.20 22.55
C ALA A 688 19.10 11.65 23.12
N ALA A 689 19.04 10.54 23.86
CA ALA A 689 20.24 9.91 24.40
C ALA A 689 21.11 9.24 23.33
N PHE A 690 20.49 8.59 22.35
CA PHE A 690 21.20 8.03 21.21
C PHE A 690 21.88 9.11 20.37
N VAL A 691 21.21 10.26 20.19
CA VAL A 691 21.79 11.42 19.50
C VAL A 691 22.98 11.98 20.27
N LEU A 692 22.92 12.05 21.60
CA LEU A 692 24.02 12.58 22.41
C LEU A 692 25.29 11.74 22.34
N ASP A 693 25.18 10.41 22.29
CA ASP A 693 26.31 9.51 22.10
C ASP A 693 25.83 8.15 21.55
N PRO A 694 25.91 7.93 20.23
CA PRO A 694 25.43 6.71 19.60
C PRO A 694 26.35 5.49 19.85
N THR A 695 27.51 5.69 20.50
CA THR A 695 28.45 4.63 20.85
C THR A 695 28.17 4.02 22.23
N LEU A 696 27.33 4.67 23.06
CA LEU A 696 27.02 4.18 24.39
C LEU A 696 26.27 2.84 24.33
N PRO A 697 26.76 1.79 25.02
CA PRO A 697 26.05 0.53 25.15
C PRO A 697 24.62 0.69 25.70
N ALA A 698 24.40 1.67 26.59
CA ALA A 698 23.08 1.95 27.15
C ALA A 698 22.04 2.36 26.10
N GLY A 699 22.46 2.96 24.97
CA GLY A 699 21.58 3.33 23.86
C GLY A 699 21.27 2.17 22.91
N GLN A 700 21.86 0.99 23.11
CA GLN A 700 21.66 -0.17 22.24
C GLN A 700 20.33 -0.88 22.56
N GLN A 701 19.72 -1.46 21.53
CA GLN A 701 18.39 -2.09 21.55
C GLN A 701 17.26 -1.14 21.97
N MET A 702 17.50 0.17 22.06
CA MET A 702 16.49 1.16 22.44
C MET A 702 15.74 1.71 21.20
N PRO A 703 14.57 2.37 21.37
CA PRO A 703 13.84 2.98 20.26
C PRO A 703 14.73 3.86 19.37
N GLY A 704 15.61 4.69 19.96
CA GLY A 704 16.51 5.59 19.24
C GLY A 704 17.44 4.89 18.25
N GLN A 705 18.14 3.83 18.68
CA GLN A 705 19.03 3.06 17.80
C GLN A 705 18.25 2.36 16.68
N PHE A 706 17.09 1.77 17.01
CA PHE A 706 16.26 1.10 16.02
C PHE A 706 15.84 2.06 14.90
N LEU A 707 15.41 3.27 15.28
CA LEU A 707 15.01 4.32 14.35
C LEU A 707 16.18 4.82 13.50
N ALA A 708 17.38 4.98 14.09
CA ALA A 708 18.58 5.36 13.34
C ALA A 708 19.02 4.30 12.33
N SER A 709 18.81 3.02 12.62
CA SER A 709 19.33 1.93 11.78
C SER A 709 18.37 1.50 10.68
N ASN A 710 17.06 1.71 10.87
CA ASN A 710 16.01 1.26 9.95
C ASN A 710 15.26 2.41 9.27
N PHE A 711 15.43 3.64 9.75
CA PHE A 711 14.88 4.87 9.17
C PHE A 711 15.98 5.93 9.17
N THR A 712 15.64 7.22 9.26
CA THR A 712 16.62 8.30 9.36
C THR A 712 16.25 9.24 10.50
N LEU A 713 17.13 9.44 11.49
CA LEU A 713 16.87 10.40 12.56
C LEU A 713 17.02 11.84 12.06
N PHE A 714 16.24 12.76 12.64
CA PHE A 714 16.21 14.17 12.27
C PHE A 714 17.60 14.82 12.31
N GLN A 715 18.39 14.53 13.34
CA GLN A 715 19.73 15.09 13.55
C GLN A 715 20.80 14.52 12.62
N GLY A 716 20.50 13.43 11.89
CA GLY A 716 21.39 12.86 10.89
C GLY A 716 21.26 13.47 9.49
N LEU A 717 20.25 14.33 9.25
CA LEU A 717 20.02 14.98 7.96
C LEU A 717 20.71 16.36 7.89
N ASP A 718 21.36 16.69 6.76
CA ASP A 718 21.96 18.01 6.54
C ASP A 718 20.94 19.16 6.46
N ALA A 719 19.74 18.86 6.00
CA ALA A 719 18.61 19.76 5.85
C ALA A 719 17.29 19.07 6.22
N SER A 720 16.39 19.84 6.80
CA SER A 720 15.03 19.41 7.16
C SER A 720 14.01 19.99 6.18
N GLN A 721 13.00 19.19 5.85
CA GLN A 721 11.87 19.61 5.03
C GLN A 721 11.00 20.66 5.75
N ASP A 722 10.62 21.73 5.05
CA ASP A 722 9.77 22.81 5.59
C ASP A 722 8.31 22.35 5.72
N LEU A 723 7.69 22.59 6.88
CA LEU A 723 6.32 22.13 7.17
C LEU A 723 5.24 22.86 6.38
N ALA A 724 5.48 24.10 5.96
CA ALA A 724 4.55 24.92 5.19
C ALA A 724 4.83 24.87 3.68
N ILE A 725 6.09 24.60 3.29
CA ILE A 725 6.54 24.49 1.90
C ILE A 725 7.29 23.18 1.72
N PRO A 726 6.59 22.04 1.60
CA PRO A 726 7.23 20.71 1.68
C PRO A 726 8.25 20.42 0.59
N THR A 727 8.22 21.11 -0.55
CA THR A 727 9.26 20.96 -1.57
C THR A 727 10.61 21.48 -1.05
N LYS A 728 10.61 22.49 -0.17
CA LYS A 728 11.81 23.19 0.30
C LYS A 728 12.47 22.47 1.46
N PHE A 729 13.79 22.27 1.33
CA PHE A 729 14.66 21.75 2.40
C PHE A 729 15.52 22.88 2.95
N THR A 730 15.54 23.03 4.27
CA THR A 730 16.30 24.08 4.97
C THR A 730 17.43 23.44 5.75
N ALA A 731 18.66 23.90 5.53
CA ALA A 731 19.85 23.43 6.23
C ALA A 731 19.67 23.51 7.76
N GLN A 732 20.20 22.52 8.47
CA GLN A 732 20.10 22.43 9.93
C GLN A 732 21.43 22.03 10.58
N ALA A 733 21.47 22.06 11.91
CA ALA A 733 22.62 21.57 12.65
C ALA A 733 22.65 20.04 12.64
N VAL A 734 23.69 19.48 12.02
CA VAL A 734 23.92 18.03 11.90
C VAL A 734 24.69 17.52 13.10
N ASP A 735 24.28 16.35 13.60
CA ASP A 735 25.12 15.53 14.45
C ASP A 735 25.90 14.54 13.58
N GLN A 736 27.20 14.79 13.42
CA GLN A 736 28.05 14.01 12.52
C GLN A 736 28.17 12.55 12.97
N ASP A 737 28.20 12.29 14.28
CA ASP A 737 28.34 10.95 14.83
C ASP A 737 27.07 10.13 14.57
N VAL A 738 25.89 10.75 14.72
CA VAL A 738 24.61 10.13 14.35
C VAL A 738 24.55 9.85 12.85
N GLN A 739 24.94 10.82 12.03
CA GLN A 739 24.94 10.67 10.57
C GLN A 739 25.86 9.53 10.12
N ASP A 740 27.06 9.43 10.70
CA ASP A 740 28.02 8.36 10.41
C ASP A 740 27.50 7.00 10.86
N VAL A 741 26.83 6.93 12.02
CA VAL A 741 26.21 5.69 12.49
C VAL A 741 25.09 5.23 11.55
N ILE A 742 24.22 6.13 11.09
CA ILE A 742 23.18 5.80 10.09
C ILE A 742 23.84 5.19 8.85
N ARG A 743 24.89 5.83 8.30
CA ARG A 743 25.64 5.27 7.16
C ARG A 743 26.24 3.88 7.44
N CYS A 744 26.67 3.63 8.67
CA CYS A 744 27.32 2.38 9.07
C CYS A 744 26.34 1.24 9.39
N THR A 745 25.15 1.54 9.90
CA THR A 745 24.20 0.54 10.40
C THR A 745 23.05 0.27 9.45
N THR A 746 22.76 1.17 8.51
CA THR A 746 21.74 0.90 7.50
C THR A 746 22.17 -0.27 6.61
N THR A 747 21.43 -1.38 6.69
CA THR A 747 21.67 -2.59 5.91
C THR A 747 20.90 -2.62 4.59
N GLN A 748 19.99 -1.67 4.38
CA GLN A 748 19.17 -1.57 3.18
C GLN A 748 19.88 -0.73 2.11
N ILE A 749 20.42 -1.41 1.10
CA ILE A 749 21.14 -0.80 -0.01
C ILE A 749 20.24 -0.79 -1.24
N THR A 750 19.89 0.40 -1.74
CA THR A 750 19.18 0.56 -3.02
C THR A 750 20.02 -0.06 -4.14
N PRO A 751 19.53 -1.08 -4.87
CA PRO A 751 20.27 -1.73 -5.95
C PRO A 751 20.52 -0.75 -7.09
N ASP A 752 21.41 -1.05 -8.03
CA ASP A 752 21.46 -0.31 -9.31
C ASP A 752 20.19 -0.58 -10.13
N PHE A 753 19.86 0.29 -11.09
CA PHE A 753 18.74 0.03 -12.00
C PHE A 753 19.08 -1.14 -12.93
N GLY A 754 18.11 -2.00 -13.24
CA GLY A 754 18.32 -3.10 -14.18
C GLY A 754 19.00 -4.32 -13.56
N VAL A 755 18.98 -4.45 -12.22
CA VAL A 755 19.51 -5.66 -11.54
C VAL A 755 18.76 -6.92 -11.97
N SER A 756 17.49 -6.79 -12.36
CA SER A 756 16.76 -7.82 -13.09
C SER A 756 16.65 -7.45 -14.58
N VAL A 757 16.72 -8.42 -15.49
CA VAL A 757 16.86 -8.16 -16.95
C VAL A 757 15.57 -7.67 -17.61
N ALA A 758 14.40 -7.90 -17.01
CA ALA A 758 13.10 -7.49 -17.54
C ALA A 758 11.98 -7.49 -16.48
N ASN A 759 12.35 -7.41 -15.18
CA ASN A 759 11.48 -7.72 -14.04
C ASN A 759 10.85 -9.12 -14.13
N LYS A 760 9.91 -9.39 -13.24
CA LYS A 760 9.13 -10.63 -13.23
C LYS A 760 7.95 -10.58 -14.17
N THR A 761 7.57 -11.76 -14.66
CA THR A 761 6.29 -11.99 -15.35
C THR A 761 5.14 -11.56 -14.43
N PRO A 762 4.17 -10.77 -14.94
CA PRO A 762 2.94 -10.53 -14.22
C PRO A 762 2.25 -11.84 -13.87
N GLN A 763 1.53 -11.85 -12.76
CA GLN A 763 0.77 -13.04 -12.40
C GLN A 763 -0.59 -13.00 -13.12
N ARG A 764 -1.07 -14.15 -13.60
CA ARG A 764 -2.41 -14.31 -14.20
C ARG A 764 -3.33 -15.08 -13.28
N VAL A 765 -4.63 -14.81 -13.35
CA VAL A 765 -5.63 -15.69 -12.71
C VAL A 765 -5.57 -17.08 -13.33
N ASN A 766 -5.65 -18.10 -12.49
CA ASN A 766 -5.97 -19.44 -12.96
C ASN A 766 -7.41 -19.44 -13.50
N GLN A 767 -7.59 -19.33 -14.82
CA GLN A 767 -8.86 -19.62 -15.47
C GLN A 767 -9.21 -21.09 -15.20
N ASN A 768 -10.02 -21.33 -14.18
CA ASN A 768 -10.29 -22.65 -13.66
C ASN A 768 -11.01 -23.49 -14.74
N PRO A 769 -10.42 -24.57 -15.31
CA PRO A 769 -11.06 -25.30 -16.41
C PRO A 769 -12.26 -26.16 -15.99
N GLY A 770 -12.63 -26.17 -14.69
CA GLY A 770 -13.66 -27.06 -14.15
C GLY A 770 -14.37 -26.55 -12.88
N GLY A 771 -14.38 -25.25 -12.60
CA GLY A 771 -15.09 -24.69 -11.45
C GLY A 771 -16.60 -24.60 -11.71
N ALA A 772 -17.39 -25.28 -10.87
CA ALA A 772 -18.84 -25.44 -10.96
C ALA A 772 -19.67 -24.15 -10.83
N PHE A 773 -19.56 -23.22 -11.78
CA PHE A 773 -20.67 -22.31 -12.08
C PHE A 773 -21.64 -23.05 -13.01
N PRO A 774 -22.92 -23.25 -12.61
CA PRO A 774 -23.90 -23.87 -13.48
C PRO A 774 -24.18 -22.93 -14.66
N GLY A 775 -23.47 -23.12 -15.77
CA GLY A 775 -23.64 -22.35 -17.00
C GLY A 775 -22.43 -22.32 -17.95
N TYR A 776 -21.20 -22.51 -17.45
CA TYR A 776 -19.99 -22.45 -18.27
C TYR A 776 -19.15 -23.72 -18.15
N ALA A 777 -19.42 -24.70 -19.02
CA ALA A 777 -18.58 -25.89 -19.15
C ALA A 777 -17.33 -25.56 -19.98
N GLY A 778 -16.19 -25.39 -19.31
CA GLY A 778 -14.89 -25.03 -19.90
C GLY A 778 -14.75 -23.51 -20.07
N GLY A 779 -14.00 -22.86 -19.17
CA GLY A 779 -13.68 -21.42 -19.35
C GLY A 779 -12.91 -21.20 -20.66
N PRO A 780 -13.11 -20.06 -21.36
CA PRO A 780 -12.33 -19.73 -22.54
C PRO A 780 -10.87 -19.54 -22.14
N ALA A 781 -9.94 -20.07 -22.93
CA ALA A 781 -8.52 -19.79 -22.80
C ALA A 781 -8.26 -18.28 -23.05
N TYR A 782 -7.12 -17.77 -22.59
CA TYR A 782 -6.61 -16.46 -23.00
C TYR A 782 -6.43 -16.38 -24.54
N SER A 783 -6.26 -15.17 -25.09
CA SER A 783 -6.18 -14.97 -26.55
C SER A 783 -5.08 -15.82 -27.24
N ASP A 784 -4.02 -16.17 -26.52
CA ASP A 784 -2.93 -17.06 -26.96
C ASP A 784 -3.23 -18.56 -26.85
N GLY A 785 -4.40 -18.93 -26.33
CA GLY A 785 -4.81 -20.29 -26.02
C GLY A 785 -4.25 -20.83 -24.71
N SER A 786 -3.61 -20.00 -23.88
CA SER A 786 -3.11 -20.41 -22.57
C SER A 786 -4.22 -20.60 -21.54
N MET A 787 -3.96 -21.49 -20.59
CA MET A 787 -4.84 -21.83 -19.46
C MET A 787 -3.98 -22.07 -18.22
N ASN A 788 -4.57 -21.96 -17.04
CA ASN A 788 -3.92 -22.19 -15.73
C ASN A 788 -2.81 -21.16 -15.40
N GLY A 789 -3.01 -19.88 -15.72
CA GLY A 789 -2.15 -18.79 -15.24
C GLY A 789 -0.71 -18.79 -15.79
N GLN A 790 -0.49 -19.43 -16.95
CA GLN A 790 0.80 -19.48 -17.65
C GLN A 790 0.74 -18.65 -18.94
N PHE A 791 1.89 -18.17 -19.40
CA PHE A 791 2.03 -17.50 -20.69
C PHE A 791 2.73 -18.43 -21.68
N ALA A 792 2.18 -18.57 -22.89
CA ALA A 792 2.88 -19.22 -23.98
C ALA A 792 3.87 -18.24 -24.61
N TYR A 793 5.05 -18.71 -25.02
CA TYR A 793 6.01 -17.85 -25.71
C TYR A 793 6.56 -18.43 -27.00
N ASN A 794 6.84 -19.73 -27.09
CA ASN A 794 7.42 -20.29 -28.32
C ASN A 794 6.67 -21.53 -28.79
N GLY A 795 5.98 -21.45 -29.94
CA GLY A 795 5.43 -22.60 -30.66
C GLY A 795 4.08 -22.31 -31.34
N ALA A 796 3.90 -22.80 -32.57
CA ALA A 796 2.69 -22.53 -33.38
C ALA A 796 1.36 -23.07 -32.81
N THR A 797 1.41 -23.98 -31.84
CA THR A 797 0.21 -24.53 -31.17
C THR A 797 0.45 -24.62 -29.67
N PHE A 798 -0.61 -24.52 -28.87
CA PHE A 798 -0.49 -24.59 -27.41
C PHE A 798 0.16 -25.89 -26.90
N ALA A 799 -0.02 -27.01 -27.58
CA ALA A 799 0.60 -28.28 -27.22
C ALA A 799 2.12 -28.30 -27.50
N ALA A 800 2.56 -27.55 -28.49
CA ALA A 800 3.98 -27.40 -28.85
C ALA A 800 4.65 -26.20 -28.15
N ALA A 801 3.85 -25.33 -27.51
CA ALA A 801 4.33 -24.08 -26.93
C ALA A 801 5.18 -24.31 -25.66
N LEU A 802 6.33 -23.65 -25.58
CA LEU A 802 7.01 -23.41 -24.30
C LEU A 802 6.19 -22.44 -23.46
N LYS A 803 6.21 -22.65 -22.14
CA LYS A 803 5.37 -21.92 -21.18
C LYS A 803 6.19 -21.38 -20.04
N ILE A 804 5.76 -20.24 -19.52
CA ILE A 804 6.34 -19.63 -18.33
C ILE A 804 5.23 -19.30 -17.33
N GLY A 805 5.53 -19.49 -16.04
CA GLY A 805 4.61 -19.13 -14.96
C GLY A 805 4.61 -17.62 -14.69
N GLY A 806 3.67 -17.15 -13.88
CA GLY A 806 3.77 -15.81 -13.29
C GLY A 806 4.88 -15.71 -12.23
N ASN A 807 5.30 -14.48 -11.91
CA ASN A 807 6.28 -14.17 -10.86
C ASN A 807 7.67 -14.79 -11.05
N VAL A 808 8.14 -14.89 -12.30
CA VAL A 808 9.52 -15.33 -12.64
C VAL A 808 10.21 -14.34 -13.56
N ASN A 809 11.53 -14.22 -13.48
CA ASN A 809 12.27 -13.23 -14.26
C ASN A 809 12.09 -13.42 -15.77
N LEU A 810 11.73 -12.33 -16.46
CA LEU A 810 11.66 -12.27 -17.90
C LEU A 810 13.06 -12.16 -18.53
N ASN A 811 13.12 -12.42 -19.84
CA ASN A 811 14.27 -12.21 -20.70
C ASN A 811 14.30 -10.78 -21.28
N ASP A 812 15.45 -10.40 -21.82
CA ASP A 812 15.76 -9.08 -22.38
C ASP A 812 14.77 -8.62 -23.47
N ARG A 813 14.32 -9.51 -24.36
CA ARG A 813 13.34 -9.17 -25.41
C ARG A 813 11.99 -8.69 -24.85
N ASN A 814 11.67 -9.04 -23.61
CA ASN A 814 10.44 -8.60 -22.97
C ASN A 814 10.67 -7.42 -22.03
N GLU A 815 11.84 -6.78 -21.98
CA GLU A 815 12.11 -5.70 -21.02
C GLU A 815 11.12 -4.54 -21.13
N VAL A 816 10.98 -3.98 -22.33
CA VAL A 816 10.09 -2.84 -22.62
C VAL A 816 8.75 -3.35 -23.17
N MET A 817 7.66 -2.82 -22.63
CA MET A 817 6.32 -3.12 -23.11
C MET A 817 6.05 -2.33 -24.39
N GLY A 818 5.38 -2.94 -25.37
CA GLY A 818 5.10 -2.33 -26.67
C GLY A 818 6.28 -2.27 -27.65
N ASP A 819 7.47 -2.73 -27.26
CA ASP A 819 8.65 -2.84 -28.14
C ASP A 819 8.47 -4.05 -29.06
N PHE A 820 7.77 -3.91 -30.17
CA PHE A 820 7.56 -4.98 -31.17
C PHE A 820 8.61 -4.93 -32.28
N ASP A 821 9.12 -3.75 -32.64
CA ASP A 821 10.15 -3.58 -33.68
C ASP A 821 11.57 -3.66 -33.11
N VAL A 822 12.32 -4.67 -33.54
CA VAL A 822 13.74 -4.88 -33.18
C VAL A 822 14.72 -4.50 -34.29
N SER A 823 14.26 -3.73 -35.28
CA SER A 823 15.13 -3.18 -36.32
C SER A 823 16.26 -2.31 -35.72
N VAL A 824 17.26 -1.99 -36.53
CA VAL A 824 18.49 -1.33 -36.04
C VAL A 824 18.14 0.03 -35.43
N GLY A 825 18.30 0.14 -34.11
CA GLY A 825 18.00 1.36 -33.35
C GLY A 825 16.58 1.45 -32.82
N GLN A 826 15.73 0.42 -33.01
CA GLN A 826 14.37 0.36 -32.46
C GLN A 826 14.25 -0.58 -31.25
N LYS A 827 15.18 -1.54 -31.06
CA LYS A 827 15.18 -2.42 -29.89
C LYS A 827 15.16 -1.64 -28.55
N LYS A 828 14.23 -2.00 -27.66
CA LYS A 828 13.95 -1.36 -26.35
C LYS A 828 13.43 0.07 -26.47
N VAL A 829 12.75 0.39 -27.56
CA VAL A 829 12.14 1.70 -27.77
C VAL A 829 10.68 1.48 -28.12
N ARG A 830 9.77 1.96 -27.26
CA ARG A 830 8.34 1.99 -27.56
C ARG A 830 7.99 3.29 -28.30
N ASN A 831 7.52 3.20 -29.53
CA ASN A 831 7.06 4.34 -30.33
C ASN A 831 6.13 3.89 -31.47
N ALA A 832 5.67 4.83 -32.31
CA ALA A 832 4.75 4.53 -33.42
C ALA A 832 5.28 3.52 -34.45
N ASN A 833 6.59 3.32 -34.58
CA ASN A 833 7.18 2.33 -35.50
C ASN A 833 6.88 0.87 -35.09
N ASP A 834 6.53 0.62 -33.83
CA ASP A 834 6.18 -0.72 -33.34
C ASP A 834 4.87 -1.25 -33.92
N ILE A 835 4.00 -0.37 -34.43
CA ILE A 835 2.61 -0.71 -34.76
C ILE A 835 2.52 -1.79 -35.85
N ASP A 836 3.36 -1.75 -36.88
CA ASP A 836 3.31 -2.74 -37.96
C ASP A 836 3.58 -4.16 -37.44
N GLU A 837 4.65 -4.34 -36.66
CA GLU A 837 5.00 -5.63 -36.06
C GLU A 837 4.04 -6.01 -34.92
N MET A 838 3.48 -5.03 -34.20
CA MET A 838 2.40 -5.23 -33.23
C MET A 838 1.17 -5.84 -33.90
N MET A 839 0.77 -5.35 -35.08
CA MET A 839 -0.38 -5.90 -35.81
C MET A 839 -0.10 -7.30 -36.37
N VAL A 840 1.15 -7.60 -36.76
CA VAL A 840 1.57 -8.98 -37.10
C VAL A 840 1.45 -9.88 -35.88
N ALA A 841 1.92 -9.43 -34.71
CA ALA A 841 1.80 -10.17 -33.47
C ALA A 841 0.34 -10.38 -33.04
N LEU A 842 -0.53 -9.38 -33.24
CA LEU A 842 -1.95 -9.50 -32.90
C LEU A 842 -2.70 -10.48 -33.84
N CYS A 843 -2.29 -10.56 -35.10
CA CYS A 843 -2.85 -11.51 -36.08
C CYS A 843 -2.56 -12.98 -35.71
N ASP A 844 -1.33 -13.31 -35.33
CA ASP A 844 -0.98 -14.65 -34.84
C ASP A 844 0.16 -14.58 -33.79
N PRO A 845 -0.18 -14.37 -32.50
CA PRO A 845 0.84 -14.09 -31.48
C PRO A 845 1.76 -15.29 -31.23
N ARG A 846 1.29 -16.51 -31.50
CA ARG A 846 2.10 -17.73 -31.36
C ARG A 846 3.08 -17.95 -32.49
N ALA A 847 2.82 -17.36 -33.66
CA ALA A 847 3.72 -17.41 -34.80
C ALA A 847 4.71 -16.23 -34.82
N PHE A 848 4.40 -15.15 -34.09
CA PHE A 848 5.26 -13.98 -33.98
C PHE A 848 6.66 -14.36 -33.48
N GLU A 849 7.66 -13.97 -34.26
CA GLU A 849 9.08 -14.31 -34.04
C GLU A 849 9.35 -15.81 -33.80
N LEU A 850 8.52 -16.73 -34.32
CA LEU A 850 8.65 -18.17 -34.03
C LEU A 850 10.04 -18.71 -34.38
N GLY A 851 10.73 -19.27 -33.39
CA GLY A 851 12.06 -19.86 -33.56
C GLY A 851 13.21 -18.84 -33.63
N ILE A 852 12.94 -17.57 -33.39
CA ILE A 852 13.96 -16.52 -33.28
C ILE A 852 14.49 -16.46 -31.85
N ASN A 853 15.81 -16.28 -31.71
CA ASN A 853 16.48 -16.05 -30.44
C ASN A 853 17.38 -14.83 -30.59
N HIS A 854 17.10 -13.78 -29.82
CA HIS A 854 17.78 -12.48 -29.93
C HIS A 854 19.14 -12.45 -29.22
N GLY A 855 19.49 -13.50 -28.48
CA GLY A 855 20.81 -13.69 -27.89
C GLY A 855 21.09 -12.85 -26.64
N GLY A 856 20.09 -12.14 -26.10
CA GLY A 856 20.15 -11.48 -24.80
C GLY A 856 19.99 -12.46 -23.63
N PRO A 857 20.12 -11.98 -22.38
CA PRO A 857 19.89 -12.82 -21.21
C PRO A 857 18.46 -13.36 -21.18
N THR A 858 18.32 -14.67 -20.94
CA THR A 858 17.05 -15.38 -21.08
C THR A 858 16.16 -15.34 -19.84
N GLY A 859 16.60 -14.71 -18.74
CA GLY A 859 15.89 -14.76 -17.47
C GLY A 859 15.55 -16.21 -17.06
N ALA A 860 14.27 -16.47 -16.76
CA ALA A 860 13.74 -17.80 -16.49
C ALA A 860 13.22 -18.55 -17.75
N LEU A 861 13.27 -17.92 -18.93
CA LEU A 861 12.90 -18.54 -20.20
C LEU A 861 14.04 -19.42 -20.74
N ALA A 862 13.69 -20.34 -21.63
CA ALA A 862 14.67 -21.21 -22.30
C ALA A 862 15.47 -20.49 -23.41
N ILE A 863 14.94 -19.39 -23.95
CA ILE A 863 15.51 -18.60 -25.05
C ILE A 863 15.14 -17.12 -24.86
N ASP A 864 15.86 -16.22 -25.54
CA ASP A 864 15.53 -14.80 -25.59
C ASP A 864 14.52 -14.51 -26.72
N HIS A 865 13.24 -14.67 -26.39
CA HIS A 865 12.10 -14.62 -27.30
C HIS A 865 10.96 -13.78 -26.70
N VAL A 866 10.18 -13.11 -27.54
CA VAL A 866 9.11 -12.20 -27.15
C VAL A 866 7.87 -12.95 -26.65
N ILE A 867 7.14 -12.36 -25.70
CA ILE A 867 5.84 -12.85 -25.25
C ILE A 867 4.79 -11.78 -25.59
N PRO A 868 4.09 -11.88 -26.75
CA PRO A 868 3.13 -10.86 -27.18
C PRO A 868 2.07 -10.54 -26.13
N GLU A 869 1.59 -11.55 -25.40
CA GLU A 869 0.59 -11.42 -24.34
C GLU A 869 1.11 -10.73 -23.06
N ILE A 870 2.40 -10.43 -22.99
CA ILE A 870 3.01 -9.67 -21.91
C ILE A 870 3.39 -8.28 -22.39
N ILE A 871 4.01 -8.17 -23.57
CA ILE A 871 4.43 -6.86 -24.10
C ILE A 871 3.29 -6.10 -24.79
N GLY A 872 2.18 -6.77 -25.11
CA GLY A 872 1.00 -6.18 -25.76
C GLY A 872 -0.22 -6.02 -24.86
N ASP A 873 -0.19 -6.47 -23.60
CA ASP A 873 -1.34 -6.40 -22.66
C ASP A 873 -1.42 -5.03 -21.96
N PHE A 874 -1.63 -3.97 -22.73
CA PHE A 874 -1.54 -2.58 -22.23
C PHE A 874 -2.64 -2.23 -21.24
N THR A 875 -3.80 -2.89 -21.36
CA THR A 875 -4.93 -2.70 -20.45
C THR A 875 -4.78 -3.48 -19.13
N GLY A 876 -3.81 -4.40 -19.05
CA GLY A 876 -3.54 -5.20 -17.86
C GLY A 876 -4.64 -6.21 -17.55
N ASP A 877 -5.42 -6.61 -18.55
CA ASP A 877 -6.52 -7.57 -18.39
C ASP A 877 -6.05 -9.02 -18.60
N GLY A 878 -4.78 -9.23 -18.97
CA GLY A 878 -4.22 -10.53 -19.26
C GLY A 878 -4.48 -11.00 -20.68
N ASN A 879 -4.93 -10.16 -21.61
CA ASN A 879 -5.06 -10.52 -23.02
C ASN A 879 -4.38 -9.48 -23.90
N PHE A 880 -4.04 -9.90 -25.12
CA PHE A 880 -3.61 -8.99 -26.17
C PHE A 880 -4.68 -8.99 -27.27
N THR A 881 -5.41 -7.88 -27.37
CA THR A 881 -6.66 -7.75 -28.14
C THR A 881 -6.79 -6.37 -28.80
N ALA A 882 -7.92 -6.13 -29.48
CA ALA A 882 -8.24 -4.82 -30.05
C ALA A 882 -8.31 -3.69 -29.02
N ALA A 883 -8.65 -4.00 -27.76
CA ALA A 883 -8.64 -3.00 -26.68
C ALA A 883 -7.21 -2.50 -26.42
N ASP A 884 -6.22 -3.39 -26.49
CA ASP A 884 -4.82 -3.05 -26.32
C ASP A 884 -4.28 -2.29 -27.54
N ALA A 885 -4.62 -2.70 -28.76
CA ALA A 885 -4.27 -1.93 -29.95
C ALA A 885 -4.85 -0.51 -29.92
N ARG A 886 -6.08 -0.33 -29.41
CA ARG A 886 -6.67 1.00 -29.17
C ARG A 886 -5.91 1.76 -28.10
N TYR A 887 -5.56 1.13 -26.97
CA TYR A 887 -4.75 1.74 -25.93
C TYR A 887 -3.41 2.25 -26.49
N PHE A 888 -2.75 1.44 -27.33
CA PHE A 888 -1.50 1.83 -27.96
C PHE A 888 -1.68 3.05 -28.87
N ALA A 889 -2.66 3.01 -29.77
CA ALA A 889 -2.94 4.12 -30.69
C ALA A 889 -3.33 5.42 -29.96
N ASP A 890 -4.06 5.30 -28.86
CA ASP A 890 -4.56 6.45 -28.09
C ASP A 890 -3.55 7.06 -27.12
N GLY A 891 -2.59 6.27 -26.64
CA GLY A 891 -1.77 6.65 -25.50
C GLY A 891 -0.28 6.31 -25.59
N LEU A 892 0.15 5.44 -26.50
CA LEU A 892 1.54 4.97 -26.57
C LEU A 892 2.21 5.19 -27.94
N ALA A 893 1.46 5.65 -28.94
CA ALA A 893 1.96 5.97 -30.28
C ALA A 893 2.78 7.27 -30.27
N ILE A 894 3.92 7.26 -29.59
CA ILE A 894 4.87 8.38 -29.58
C ILE A 894 5.49 8.50 -30.97
N ASP A 895 5.36 9.66 -31.61
CA ASP A 895 6.06 9.94 -32.86
C ASP A 895 7.57 10.07 -32.56
N PRO A 896 8.43 9.20 -33.14
CA PRO A 896 9.87 9.28 -32.93
C PRO A 896 10.51 10.60 -33.41
N MET A 897 9.82 11.39 -34.24
CA MET A 897 10.29 12.69 -34.73
C MET A 897 10.07 13.82 -33.72
N THR A 898 8.92 13.84 -33.05
CA THR A 898 8.55 14.90 -32.09
C THR A 898 8.83 14.51 -30.64
N GLY A 899 8.80 13.22 -30.32
CA GLY A 899 8.87 12.69 -28.95
C GLY A 899 7.55 12.83 -28.17
N THR A 900 6.45 13.16 -28.86
CA THR A 900 5.10 13.34 -28.31
C THR A 900 4.14 12.29 -28.86
N LEU A 901 3.05 12.03 -28.13
CA LEU A 901 1.94 11.24 -28.63
C LEU A 901 1.37 11.90 -29.90
N ASP A 902 1.13 11.10 -30.93
CA ASP A 902 0.35 11.50 -32.12
C ASP A 902 -0.73 10.43 -32.36
N ARG A 903 -1.95 10.72 -31.88
CA ARG A 903 -3.09 9.80 -31.99
C ARG A 903 -3.48 9.59 -33.45
N LYS A 904 -3.42 10.63 -34.26
CA LYS A 904 -3.77 10.54 -35.68
C LYS A 904 -2.85 9.56 -36.39
N LEU A 905 -1.54 9.70 -36.21
CA LEU A 905 -0.55 8.76 -36.73
C LEU A 905 -0.80 7.34 -36.18
N GLY A 906 -0.98 7.20 -34.86
CA GLY A 906 -1.22 5.91 -34.21
C GLY A 906 -2.40 5.14 -34.79
N PHE A 907 -3.58 5.75 -34.85
CA PHE A 907 -4.78 5.11 -35.40
C PHE A 907 -4.65 4.84 -36.91
N THR A 908 -4.04 5.74 -37.68
CA THR A 908 -3.78 5.50 -39.11
C THR A 908 -2.86 4.30 -39.32
N LEU A 909 -1.78 4.16 -38.54
CA LEU A 909 -0.85 3.04 -38.64
C LEU A 909 -1.48 1.72 -38.20
N VAL A 910 -2.36 1.71 -37.19
CA VAL A 910 -3.07 0.48 -36.78
C VAL A 910 -3.91 -0.08 -37.94
N ASP A 911 -4.68 0.77 -38.62
CA ASP A 911 -5.50 0.36 -39.77
C ASP A 911 -4.63 -0.13 -40.95
N GLN A 912 -3.54 0.59 -41.25
CA GLN A 912 -2.65 0.24 -42.35
C GLN A 912 -1.86 -1.05 -42.06
N GLY A 913 -1.32 -1.19 -40.85
CA GLY A 913 -0.61 -2.36 -40.38
C GLY A 913 -1.49 -3.59 -40.39
N TRP A 914 -2.74 -3.48 -39.90
CA TRP A 914 -3.70 -4.59 -39.98
C TRP A 914 -4.01 -5.02 -41.41
N ALA A 915 -4.26 -4.05 -42.30
CA ALA A 915 -4.54 -4.31 -43.71
C ALA A 915 -3.39 -5.04 -44.43
N ALA A 916 -2.15 -4.88 -43.95
CA ALA A 916 -0.96 -5.55 -44.46
C ALA A 916 -0.80 -6.99 -43.94
N THR A 917 -1.47 -7.37 -42.84
CA THR A 917 -1.40 -8.74 -42.30
C THR A 917 -2.24 -9.74 -43.10
N ALA A 918 -1.98 -11.04 -42.89
CA ALA A 918 -2.80 -12.09 -43.47
C ALA A 918 -4.22 -12.17 -42.88
N CYS A 919 -4.41 -11.75 -41.63
CA CYS A 919 -5.71 -11.74 -40.95
C CYS A 919 -6.60 -10.58 -41.40
N GLY A 920 -5.98 -9.44 -41.69
CA GLY A 920 -6.66 -8.20 -42.05
C GLY A 920 -6.61 -7.84 -43.52
N ALA A 921 -6.12 -8.70 -44.41
CA ALA A 921 -5.79 -8.39 -45.80
C ALA A 921 -6.74 -7.40 -46.50
N GLY A 922 -6.30 -6.15 -46.64
CA GLY A 922 -7.03 -5.04 -47.28
C GLY A 922 -8.12 -4.36 -46.44
N ASN A 923 -8.37 -4.80 -45.21
CA ASN A 923 -9.27 -4.14 -44.27
C ASN A 923 -8.57 -2.95 -43.60
N LEU A 924 -8.97 -1.75 -44.02
CA LEU A 924 -8.49 -0.47 -43.49
C LEU A 924 -9.33 0.07 -42.33
N ASN A 925 -10.21 -0.73 -41.73
CA ASN A 925 -11.00 -0.39 -40.55
C ASN A 925 -10.87 -1.53 -39.52
N TYR A 926 -9.79 -1.50 -38.75
CA TYR A 926 -9.48 -2.55 -37.78
C TYR A 926 -10.52 -2.60 -36.64
N PHE A 927 -10.91 -1.43 -36.13
CA PHE A 927 -11.84 -1.33 -35.00
C PHE A 927 -13.31 -1.55 -35.38
N GLY A 928 -13.62 -1.54 -36.68
CA GLY A 928 -15.00 -1.67 -37.15
C GLY A 928 -15.87 -0.45 -36.85
N THR A 929 -15.27 0.72 -36.64
CA THR A 929 -15.98 1.96 -36.32
C THR A 929 -16.85 2.39 -37.50
N THR A 930 -18.05 2.86 -37.20
CA THR A 930 -19.02 3.40 -38.16
C THR A 930 -19.15 4.92 -38.00
N LEU A 931 -19.52 5.61 -39.07
CA LEU A 931 -19.71 7.07 -39.07
C LEU A 931 -21.20 7.38 -39.17
N LYS A 932 -21.64 8.47 -38.52
CA LYS A 932 -23.02 8.94 -38.66
C LYS A 932 -23.34 9.43 -40.07
N THR A 933 -22.37 10.09 -40.72
CA THR A 933 -22.49 10.55 -42.10
C THR A 933 -22.29 9.41 -43.11
N ALA A 934 -22.63 9.65 -44.38
CA ALA A 934 -22.43 8.69 -45.46
C ALA A 934 -20.97 8.59 -45.96
N LYS A 935 -20.00 9.26 -45.30
CA LYS A 935 -18.58 9.21 -45.68
C LYS A 935 -18.04 7.78 -45.51
N PRO A 936 -17.35 7.21 -46.52
CA PRO A 936 -16.60 5.98 -46.33
C PRO A 936 -15.50 6.14 -45.28
N TYR A 937 -15.35 5.14 -44.42
CA TYR A 937 -14.26 5.10 -43.44
C TYR A 937 -12.89 5.21 -44.15
N ALA A 938 -12.04 6.09 -43.64
CA ALA A 938 -10.64 6.25 -44.03
C ALA A 938 -9.72 5.82 -42.88
N PRO A 939 -8.51 5.29 -43.18
CA PRO A 939 -7.56 4.87 -42.14
C PRO A 939 -7.33 5.94 -41.07
N GLY A 940 -7.55 5.58 -39.81
CA GLY A 940 -7.40 6.47 -38.66
C GLY A 940 -8.67 7.23 -38.24
N ASP A 941 -9.80 7.08 -38.93
CA ASP A 941 -11.07 7.73 -38.55
C ASP A 941 -11.55 7.27 -37.15
N SER A 942 -11.26 6.04 -36.71
CA SER A 942 -11.63 5.51 -35.39
C SER A 942 -11.16 6.33 -34.19
N ARG A 943 -10.21 7.25 -34.35
CA ARG A 943 -9.79 8.16 -33.27
C ARG A 943 -10.87 9.16 -32.86
N GLY A 944 -11.86 9.39 -33.74
CA GLY A 944 -13.02 10.24 -33.49
C GLY A 944 -14.11 9.60 -32.64
N ASP A 945 -14.05 8.28 -32.42
CA ASP A 945 -14.94 7.50 -31.56
C ASP A 945 -14.35 7.52 -30.14
N VAL A 946 -14.78 8.51 -29.35
CA VAL A 946 -14.27 8.88 -28.02
C VAL A 946 -15.35 8.90 -26.94
N ALA A 947 -16.62 8.84 -27.32
CA ALA A 947 -17.79 8.86 -26.46
C ALA A 947 -18.87 7.86 -26.92
N GLY A 948 -20.07 7.98 -26.34
CA GLY A 948 -21.17 7.01 -26.47
C GLY A 948 -21.18 5.97 -25.34
N ASN A 949 -20.01 5.48 -24.92
CA ASN A 949 -19.82 4.85 -23.61
C ASN A 949 -19.33 5.88 -22.57
N ALA A 950 -19.39 5.54 -21.28
CA ALA A 950 -18.96 6.44 -20.21
C ALA A 950 -17.41 6.57 -20.19
N PRO A 951 -16.84 7.72 -20.58
CA PRO A 951 -15.39 7.89 -20.65
C PRO A 951 -14.80 8.15 -19.27
N VAL A 952 -13.53 7.78 -19.10
CA VAL A 952 -12.75 8.06 -17.89
C VAL A 952 -11.56 8.93 -18.26
N ALA A 953 -11.71 10.25 -18.06
CA ALA A 953 -10.73 11.23 -18.49
C ALA A 953 -9.33 10.96 -17.90
N GLY A 954 -8.33 10.90 -18.76
CA GLY A 954 -6.94 10.64 -18.39
C GLY A 954 -6.63 9.20 -18.02
N ALA A 955 -7.55 8.25 -18.28
CA ALA A 955 -7.34 6.82 -18.05
C ALA A 955 -7.35 6.00 -19.35
N ASN A 956 -7.67 4.71 -19.27
CA ASN A 956 -7.88 3.85 -20.43
C ASN A 956 -8.95 4.44 -21.38
N PRO A 957 -8.76 4.41 -22.71
CA PRO A 957 -9.70 4.96 -23.70
C PRO A 957 -10.94 4.07 -23.86
N VAL A 958 -11.82 4.07 -22.85
CA VAL A 958 -13.04 3.25 -22.78
C VAL A 958 -14.31 3.97 -23.23
N GLY A 959 -14.17 5.23 -23.66
CA GLY A 959 -15.29 6.07 -24.08
C GLY A 959 -15.94 5.61 -25.39
N ALA A 960 -15.16 4.98 -26.27
CA ALA A 960 -15.61 4.53 -27.59
C ALA A 960 -16.77 3.53 -27.55
N ASP A 961 -17.76 3.69 -28.41
CA ASP A 961 -18.91 2.79 -28.56
C ASP A 961 -19.03 2.13 -29.94
N GLY A 962 -18.12 2.46 -30.86
CA GLY A 962 -18.08 1.94 -32.23
C GLY A 962 -18.77 2.85 -33.25
N CYS A 963 -19.28 4.00 -32.82
CA CYS A 963 -19.90 5.02 -33.64
C CYS A 963 -19.15 6.35 -33.51
N ILE A 964 -19.18 7.15 -34.59
CA ILE A 964 -18.75 8.56 -34.53
C ILE A 964 -19.99 9.41 -34.81
N ASP A 965 -20.47 10.11 -33.80
CA ASP A 965 -21.68 10.92 -33.85
C ASP A 965 -21.62 12.21 -33.01
N ALA A 966 -22.79 12.75 -32.63
CA ALA A 966 -22.91 13.99 -31.89
C ALA A 966 -22.36 13.89 -30.46
N ASP A 967 -22.40 12.71 -29.82
CA ASP A 967 -21.90 12.53 -28.46
C ASP A 967 -20.37 12.70 -28.43
N ASP A 968 -19.67 12.29 -29.49
CA ASP A 968 -18.22 12.50 -29.64
C ASP A 968 -17.87 13.97 -29.79
N ILE A 969 -18.62 14.71 -30.62
CA ILE A 969 -18.40 16.14 -30.83
C ILE A 969 -18.57 16.91 -29.52
N ASP A 970 -19.65 16.61 -28.78
CA ASP A 970 -19.92 17.21 -27.47
C ASP A 970 -18.82 16.87 -26.46
N TYR A 971 -18.30 15.65 -26.49
CA TYR A 971 -17.23 15.24 -25.59
C TYR A 971 -15.93 16.01 -25.86
N ILE A 972 -15.54 16.22 -27.13
CA ILE A 972 -14.37 17.02 -27.50
C ILE A 972 -14.53 18.46 -27.00
N TRP A 973 -15.65 19.14 -27.29
CA TRP A 973 -15.92 20.50 -26.77
C TRP A 973 -15.75 20.61 -25.26
N SER A 974 -16.22 19.58 -24.55
CA SER A 974 -16.14 19.53 -23.09
C SER A 974 -14.67 19.46 -22.60
N ASN A 975 -13.76 18.94 -23.41
CA ASN A 975 -12.37 18.62 -23.06
C ASN A 975 -11.32 19.68 -23.44
N PHE A 976 -11.73 20.85 -23.94
CA PHE A 976 -10.79 21.84 -24.45
C PHE A 976 -9.61 22.21 -23.51
N THR A 977 -8.38 22.14 -23.99
CA THR A 977 -7.11 22.55 -23.39
C THR A 977 -6.19 23.17 -24.45
N THR A 978 -5.33 24.11 -24.06
CA THR A 978 -4.48 24.89 -25.01
C THR A 978 -2.98 24.72 -24.76
N ASN A 979 -2.61 23.78 -23.89
CA ASN A 979 -1.25 23.31 -23.68
C ASN A 979 -1.30 22.12 -22.72
N TRP A 980 -1.34 20.88 -23.23
CA TRP A 980 -1.37 19.70 -22.35
C TRP A 980 -0.19 19.66 -21.37
N ALA A 981 1.01 20.03 -21.81
CA ALA A 981 2.19 20.03 -20.95
C ALA A 981 2.13 21.04 -19.79
N ASP A 982 1.24 22.05 -19.87
CA ASP A 982 0.93 22.93 -18.75
C ASP A 982 -0.16 22.32 -17.87
N LEU A 983 0.26 21.81 -16.71
CA LEU A 983 -0.63 21.17 -15.74
C LEU A 983 -1.79 22.07 -15.26
N SER A 984 -1.63 23.40 -15.31
CA SER A 984 -2.71 24.32 -14.96
C SER A 984 -3.80 24.42 -16.03
N GLN A 985 -3.48 24.04 -17.28
CA GLN A 985 -4.37 24.04 -18.44
C GLN A 985 -4.98 22.66 -18.72
N SER A 986 -4.35 21.58 -18.26
CA SER A 986 -4.90 20.21 -18.33
C SER A 986 -5.98 19.93 -17.26
N ILE A 987 -6.20 20.87 -16.34
CA ILE A 987 -7.31 20.85 -15.37
C ILE A 987 -8.33 21.93 -15.76
N ASN A 988 -9.59 21.53 -15.90
CA ASN A 988 -10.68 22.48 -16.04
C ASN A 988 -10.93 23.21 -14.70
N ALA A 989 -10.42 24.43 -14.57
CA ALA A 989 -10.59 25.24 -13.36
C ALA A 989 -12.07 25.58 -13.05
N THR A 990 -12.94 25.63 -14.05
CA THR A 990 -14.37 25.98 -13.89
C THR A 990 -15.19 24.78 -13.43
N LEU A 991 -14.93 23.60 -14.01
CA LEU A 991 -15.65 22.36 -13.73
C LEU A 991 -14.97 21.53 -12.63
N ASN A 992 -13.76 21.92 -12.21
CA ASN A 992 -12.83 21.15 -11.40
C ASN A 992 -12.79 19.66 -11.82
N ARG A 993 -12.46 19.42 -13.09
CA ARG A 993 -12.25 18.07 -13.66
C ARG A 993 -10.98 18.06 -14.51
N ARG A 994 -10.40 16.89 -14.70
CA ARG A 994 -9.28 16.69 -15.63
C ARG A 994 -9.80 16.70 -17.05
N LYS A 995 -9.01 17.25 -17.97
CA LYS A 995 -9.27 17.15 -19.40
C LYS A 995 -8.79 15.78 -19.90
N ASP A 996 -9.46 15.26 -20.91
CA ASP A 996 -9.09 14.01 -21.55
C ASP A 996 -8.34 14.27 -22.87
N LEU A 997 -7.09 13.81 -22.94
CA LEU A 997 -6.27 13.91 -24.15
C LEU A 997 -6.71 12.93 -25.24
N SER A 998 -7.61 11.99 -24.94
CA SER A 998 -8.27 11.19 -26.00
C SER A 998 -9.07 12.07 -26.98
N CYS A 999 -9.33 13.34 -26.66
CA CYS A 999 -9.98 14.29 -27.56
C CYS A 999 -9.04 15.03 -28.53
N ASP A 1000 -7.72 14.83 -28.46
CA ASP A 1000 -6.76 15.36 -29.43
C ASP A 1000 -6.85 14.54 -30.73
N MET A 1001 -7.43 15.15 -31.77
CA MET A 1001 -7.75 14.54 -33.06
C MET A 1001 -6.71 14.82 -34.13
N ASP A 1002 -5.86 15.83 -33.96
CA ASP A 1002 -4.87 16.22 -34.97
C ASP A 1002 -3.41 15.92 -34.59
N GLY A 1003 -3.17 15.52 -33.33
CA GLY A 1003 -1.91 15.00 -32.81
C GLY A 1003 -0.96 16.07 -32.28
N ASP A 1004 -1.45 17.27 -31.97
CA ASP A 1004 -0.63 18.39 -31.50
C ASP A 1004 -0.51 18.49 -29.97
N LEU A 1005 -1.11 17.54 -29.23
CA LEU A 1005 -1.27 17.50 -27.78
C LEU A 1005 -2.20 18.55 -27.19
N ASP A 1006 -2.89 19.35 -27.99
CA ASP A 1006 -3.91 20.25 -27.52
C ASP A 1006 -5.31 19.69 -27.83
N VAL A 1007 -6.31 20.17 -27.09
CA VAL A 1007 -7.70 19.85 -27.39
C VAL A 1007 -8.38 21.18 -27.61
N ASP A 1008 -8.57 21.60 -28.84
CA ASP A 1008 -9.14 22.89 -29.15
C ASP A 1008 -10.12 22.83 -30.34
N ALA A 1009 -10.39 23.99 -30.93
CA ALA A 1009 -11.33 24.07 -32.05
C ALA A 1009 -10.82 23.35 -33.31
N ALA A 1010 -9.51 23.14 -33.44
CA ALA A 1010 -8.90 22.35 -34.51
C ALA A 1010 -9.34 20.88 -34.43
N ASP A 1011 -9.48 20.31 -33.23
CA ASP A 1011 -9.92 18.92 -33.05
C ASP A 1011 -11.37 18.70 -33.44
N VAL A 1012 -12.24 19.65 -33.06
CA VAL A 1012 -13.64 19.65 -33.51
C VAL A 1012 -13.70 19.81 -35.02
N THR A 1013 -12.88 20.69 -35.60
CA THR A 1013 -12.80 20.87 -37.05
C THR A 1013 -12.33 19.59 -37.74
N GLU A 1014 -11.35 18.90 -37.19
CA GLU A 1014 -10.86 17.62 -37.71
C GLU A 1014 -11.95 16.54 -37.62
N LEU A 1015 -12.68 16.44 -36.49
CA LEU A 1015 -13.79 15.49 -36.35
C LEU A 1015 -14.92 15.79 -37.35
N VAL A 1016 -15.38 17.04 -37.42
CA VAL A 1016 -16.55 17.42 -38.24
C VAL A 1016 -16.22 17.45 -39.72
N GLU A 1017 -15.12 18.11 -40.10
CA GLU A 1017 -14.82 18.39 -41.51
C GLU A 1017 -13.97 17.30 -42.18
N THR A 1018 -13.10 16.63 -41.42
CA THR A 1018 -12.23 15.57 -41.97
C THR A 1018 -12.83 14.18 -41.72
N ILE A 1019 -13.17 13.85 -40.46
CA ILE A 1019 -13.65 12.50 -40.10
C ILE A 1019 -15.11 12.30 -40.53
N LEU A 1020 -16.02 13.22 -40.23
CA LEU A 1020 -17.43 13.11 -40.64
C LEU A 1020 -17.67 13.68 -42.05
N CYS A 1021 -16.75 14.50 -42.57
CA CYS A 1021 -16.89 15.14 -43.88
C CYS A 1021 -18.19 15.96 -44.01
N THR A 1022 -18.56 16.67 -42.94
CA THR A 1022 -19.67 17.62 -42.92
C THR A 1022 -19.21 19.01 -42.48
N LYS A 1023 -20.14 19.89 -42.07
CA LYS A 1023 -19.87 21.25 -41.57
C LYS A 1023 -20.67 21.54 -40.30
N ALA A 1024 -20.12 22.43 -39.47
CA ALA A 1024 -20.88 23.02 -38.38
C ALA A 1024 -22.16 23.67 -38.92
N GLY A 1025 -23.32 23.22 -38.45
CA GLY A 1025 -24.60 23.53 -39.06
C GLY A 1025 -25.43 22.29 -39.39
N ASP A 1026 -24.80 21.13 -39.63
CA ASP A 1026 -25.44 19.83 -39.88
C ASP A 1026 -25.77 19.18 -38.52
N VAL A 1027 -27.01 19.37 -38.05
CA VAL A 1027 -27.43 19.02 -36.68
C VAL A 1027 -27.70 17.53 -36.52
N ASP A 1028 -28.15 16.87 -37.61
CA ASP A 1028 -28.50 15.45 -37.61
C ASP A 1028 -27.41 14.56 -38.24
N LEU A 1029 -26.32 15.17 -38.71
CA LEU A 1029 -25.13 14.54 -39.27
C LEU A 1029 -25.46 13.70 -40.50
N ASP A 1030 -26.44 14.14 -41.31
CA ASP A 1030 -26.82 13.45 -42.55
C ASP A 1030 -25.92 13.80 -43.75
N GLY A 1031 -25.01 14.77 -43.58
CA GLY A 1031 -24.00 15.18 -44.54
C GLY A 1031 -24.37 16.40 -45.37
N ASP A 1032 -25.47 17.09 -45.09
CA ASP A 1032 -25.78 18.41 -45.64
C ASP A 1032 -26.17 19.44 -44.56
N VAL A 1033 -26.26 20.72 -44.94
CA VAL A 1033 -26.76 21.78 -44.05
C VAL A 1033 -27.97 22.41 -44.71
N ASP A 1034 -29.16 22.05 -44.27
CA ASP A 1034 -30.40 22.36 -44.97
C ASP A 1034 -31.42 23.14 -44.11
N GLY A 1035 -32.72 23.02 -44.44
CA GLY A 1035 -33.78 23.69 -43.70
C GLY A 1035 -34.22 22.95 -42.44
N ASN A 1036 -33.96 21.66 -42.34
CA ASN A 1036 -34.27 20.82 -41.18
C ASN A 1036 -33.31 21.14 -40.04
N ASP A 1037 -32.02 21.32 -40.35
CA ASP A 1037 -31.03 21.73 -39.35
C ASP A 1037 -31.38 23.05 -38.71
N LEU A 1038 -31.63 24.07 -39.55
CA LEU A 1038 -32.00 25.40 -39.11
C LEU A 1038 -33.29 25.36 -38.28
N ALA A 1039 -34.25 24.50 -38.63
CA ALA A 1039 -35.48 24.34 -37.86
C ALA A 1039 -35.23 23.73 -36.48
N THR A 1040 -34.30 22.78 -36.34
CA THR A 1040 -33.90 22.22 -35.04
C THR A 1040 -33.22 23.27 -34.17
N VAL A 1041 -32.26 24.02 -34.72
CA VAL A 1041 -31.57 25.11 -34.02
C VAL A 1041 -32.59 26.15 -33.53
N GLN A 1042 -33.47 26.62 -34.42
CA GLN A 1042 -34.52 27.59 -34.09
C GLN A 1042 -35.52 27.06 -33.05
N GLY A 1043 -35.80 25.75 -33.09
CA GLY A 1043 -36.65 25.08 -32.12
C GLY A 1043 -36.04 25.02 -30.71
N ASN A 1044 -34.72 25.07 -30.60
CA ASN A 1044 -33.98 24.96 -29.34
C ASN A 1044 -33.40 26.28 -28.81
N LEU A 1045 -33.59 27.40 -29.51
CA LEU A 1045 -33.06 28.71 -29.08
C LEU A 1045 -33.40 29.05 -27.62
N GLY A 1046 -32.36 29.34 -26.84
CA GLY A 1046 -32.44 29.70 -25.42
C GLY A 1046 -32.45 28.49 -24.46
N ASN A 1047 -32.39 27.26 -24.97
CA ASN A 1047 -32.24 26.05 -24.16
C ASN A 1047 -30.77 25.61 -24.09
N ALA A 1048 -30.42 24.89 -23.03
CA ALA A 1048 -29.16 24.16 -22.97
C ALA A 1048 -29.25 22.89 -23.84
N GLY A 1049 -28.16 22.55 -24.51
CA GLY A 1049 -28.04 21.39 -25.37
C GLY A 1049 -26.63 21.27 -25.95
N GLY A 1050 -26.35 20.16 -26.65
CA GLY A 1050 -25.11 19.96 -27.40
C GLY A 1050 -25.35 20.01 -28.91
N TRP A 1051 -24.48 19.37 -29.68
CA TRP A 1051 -24.50 19.38 -31.14
C TRP A 1051 -25.86 19.03 -31.73
N ALA A 1052 -26.47 17.92 -31.29
CA ALA A 1052 -27.77 17.46 -31.78
C ALA A 1052 -28.94 18.42 -31.45
N ALA A 1053 -28.75 19.36 -30.52
CA ALA A 1053 -29.71 20.42 -30.23
C ALA A 1053 -29.44 21.70 -31.06
N GLY A 1054 -28.26 21.79 -31.68
CA GLY A 1054 -27.80 22.94 -32.46
C GLY A 1054 -26.81 23.85 -31.74
N ASP A 1055 -26.07 23.37 -30.73
CA ASP A 1055 -24.92 24.11 -30.17
C ASP A 1055 -23.66 23.79 -30.99
N PHE A 1056 -23.30 24.68 -31.91
CA PHE A 1056 -22.17 24.46 -32.82
C PHE A 1056 -20.88 25.11 -32.33
N ASN A 1057 -20.94 25.90 -31.26
CA ASN A 1057 -19.79 26.58 -30.68
C ASN A 1057 -19.35 26.01 -29.32
N GLY A 1058 -20.12 25.08 -28.76
CA GLY A 1058 -19.80 24.32 -27.56
C GLY A 1058 -19.96 25.11 -26.25
N ASP A 1059 -20.68 26.24 -26.25
CA ASP A 1059 -20.90 27.05 -25.04
C ASP A 1059 -21.98 26.49 -24.10
N GLY A 1060 -22.65 25.40 -24.52
CA GLY A 1060 -23.71 24.70 -23.81
C GLY A 1060 -25.08 25.35 -23.93
N LEU A 1061 -25.25 26.37 -24.80
CA LEU A 1061 -26.49 27.11 -24.99
C LEU A 1061 -26.76 27.38 -26.47
N VAL A 1062 -27.84 26.79 -27.00
CA VAL A 1062 -28.27 27.06 -28.38
C VAL A 1062 -28.77 28.49 -28.49
N ASN A 1063 -28.04 29.34 -29.21
CA ASN A 1063 -28.31 30.78 -29.28
C ASN A 1063 -28.09 31.38 -30.68
N ALA A 1064 -28.14 32.71 -30.78
CA ALA A 1064 -28.03 33.41 -32.06
C ALA A 1064 -26.66 33.23 -32.72
N ALA A 1065 -25.61 32.91 -31.96
CA ALA A 1065 -24.30 32.55 -32.50
C ALA A 1065 -24.39 31.23 -33.29
N ASP A 1066 -25.08 30.23 -32.76
CA ASP A 1066 -25.25 28.93 -33.42
C ASP A 1066 -26.15 29.01 -34.65
N GLU A 1067 -27.25 29.76 -34.56
CA GLU A 1067 -28.10 30.06 -35.71
C GLU A 1067 -27.29 30.74 -36.83
N SER A 1068 -26.37 31.64 -36.46
CA SER A 1068 -25.49 32.29 -37.43
C SER A 1068 -24.51 31.31 -38.08
N ILE A 1069 -23.99 30.32 -37.34
CA ILE A 1069 -23.12 29.26 -37.87
C ILE A 1069 -23.89 28.38 -38.87
N CYS A 1070 -25.10 27.94 -38.52
CA CYS A 1070 -25.96 27.15 -39.40
C CYS A 1070 -26.30 27.91 -40.69
N ILE A 1071 -26.75 29.17 -40.59
CA ILE A 1071 -27.07 30.00 -41.76
C ILE A 1071 -25.85 30.24 -42.65
N LEU A 1072 -24.67 30.44 -42.04
CA LEU A 1072 -23.43 30.68 -42.79
C LEU A 1072 -23.07 29.48 -43.69
N ASN A 1073 -23.35 28.27 -43.23
CA ASN A 1073 -23.03 27.03 -43.93
C ASN A 1073 -24.23 26.43 -44.70
N GLN A 1074 -25.40 27.09 -44.67
CA GLN A 1074 -26.60 26.59 -45.34
C GLN A 1074 -26.40 26.37 -46.85
N GLY A 1075 -26.88 25.23 -47.34
CA GLY A 1075 -26.68 24.76 -48.71
C GLY A 1075 -25.35 24.04 -48.92
N PHE A 1076 -24.57 23.80 -47.86
CA PHE A 1076 -23.48 22.83 -47.90
C PHE A 1076 -24.04 21.44 -48.18
N THR A 1077 -23.32 20.66 -48.97
CA THR A 1077 -23.57 19.24 -49.19
C THR A 1077 -22.22 18.57 -49.27
N SER A 1078 -22.04 17.47 -48.51
CA SER A 1078 -20.77 16.78 -48.42
C SER A 1078 -20.23 16.39 -49.80
N PRO A 1079 -18.94 16.65 -50.09
CA PRO A 1079 -18.29 16.14 -51.30
C PRO A 1079 -17.99 14.63 -51.22
N CYS A 1080 -18.12 14.03 -50.03
CA CYS A 1080 -17.90 12.62 -49.81
C CYS A 1080 -19.12 11.83 -50.32
N ALA A 1081 -18.95 11.14 -51.45
CA ALA A 1081 -20.06 10.50 -52.15
C ALA A 1081 -20.79 9.46 -51.27
N PRO A 1082 -22.13 9.47 -51.22
CA PRO A 1082 -22.89 8.48 -50.47
C PRO A 1082 -22.77 7.11 -51.14
N LEU A 1083 -22.23 6.12 -50.44
CA LEU A 1083 -22.30 4.70 -50.81
C LEU A 1083 -22.81 3.88 -49.63
N THR A 1084 -23.32 2.69 -49.95
CA THR A 1084 -24.20 1.79 -49.17
C THR A 1084 -23.61 1.18 -47.88
N GLY A 1085 -22.86 1.95 -47.08
CA GLY A 1085 -22.58 1.61 -45.70
C GLY A 1085 -23.82 1.83 -44.84
N THR A 1086 -24.01 1.01 -43.80
CA THR A 1086 -25.05 1.27 -42.80
C THR A 1086 -24.52 2.38 -41.89
N PRO A 1087 -25.13 3.58 -41.88
CA PRO A 1087 -24.76 4.62 -40.93
C PRO A 1087 -25.03 4.14 -39.52
N CYS A 1088 -24.38 4.77 -38.55
CA CYS A 1088 -24.68 4.56 -37.15
C CYS A 1088 -26.18 4.83 -36.85
N PRO A 1089 -26.84 4.00 -36.01
CA PRO A 1089 -28.28 4.09 -35.71
C PRO A 1089 -28.80 5.47 -35.33
#